data_AF-A0A4V2ZFB0-F1
#
_entry.id   AF-A0A4V2ZFB0-F1
#
_cell.length_a   1.000
_cell.length_b   1.000
_cell.length_c   1.000
_cell.angle_alpha   90.00
_cell.angle_beta   90.00
_cell.angle_gamma   90.00
#
_symmetry.space_group_name_H-M   'P 1'
#
loop_
_entity.id
_entity.type
_entity.pdbx_description
1 polymer ?
#
loop_
_entity_poly.entity_id
_entity_poly.type
_entity_poly.pdbx_seq_one_letter_code
_entity_poly.pdbx_strand_id
1 'polypeptide(L)'
;MNQQEIKQLETELWDSANSLRANSKLTAAEYKDPVLGLILLRYAQNRYDQAKEQIEASIPEGPRGKRAPTKDDFLAAGAMMLPLESQFDYLADLPESESLDEAINNAMKLIEEAYPDLAGVLPKNYQEFDTDLLRELIRVFNKDSVKKIKGDIFGRIYEFFLMKFSMDGAGAQEGGEFFTPPSLVQLIVNMIKPDHGVIHDPACGSGGMFVQTGHFIEELAEKENQDASVNTKVTCYGSELKSNNTRLAKMNLAIHGIEGKIIESNSFYSDPHALVGKCDFVMANPPFNVKKVDKKKDYVKTDVRLFKDVGIPKADNGNYLWIQYFYHYLNEQGRAGFVMASSATDAGNTEKTIRQKLVETGAVDCIVAVGNNFFYTRSLPCHVWFLDKGKSEENKDKILMIDARNTFRVVTNTINDYSPGQLINFNAIMESYRGDNTAIASAQNIHNQEALTLAKDIALEINQLRKECKTILAAPNAEDYKGDKPNLDFSTITVELDEVLNVADDSDFDVCQTWNERFNQPVEKLFALIEQYQADSEKALADCKAQAKALKESKEDKAQFDKKVKENKQLKKQLDANSKLLKSLTAAFNEHKALLKQELADYKQRIQDWSSLRDNFPNDQYQDVEGLCKIVSRDEVEENDYSLTPGRYVGYSIQIDEDFDYQKRMSEILSELGSLNDEANNLLNQIQEVKI
;
A
#
# COMPACT_ATOMS: atom_id res chain seq x y z
N MET A 1 -17.17 1.99 -7.00
CA MET A 1 -15.98 1.41 -7.65
C MET A 1 -15.56 0.22 -6.81
N ASN A 2 -15.22 -0.91 -7.42
CA ASN A 2 -14.64 -2.05 -6.71
C ASN A 2 -13.15 -1.79 -6.41
N GLN A 3 -12.49 -2.65 -5.62
CA GLN A 3 -11.08 -2.44 -5.25
C GLN A 3 -10.13 -2.44 -6.45
N GLN A 4 -10.43 -3.22 -7.49
CA GLN A 4 -9.61 -3.33 -8.68
C GLN A 4 -9.66 -2.04 -9.52
N GLU A 5 -10.86 -1.49 -9.73
CA GLU A 5 -11.06 -0.20 -10.38
C GLU A 5 -10.34 0.93 -9.64
N ILE A 6 -10.30 0.89 -8.30
CA ILE A 6 -9.56 1.86 -7.48
C ILE A 6 -8.05 1.73 -7.72
N LYS A 7 -7.48 0.53 -7.63
CA LYS A 7 -6.04 0.29 -7.88
C LYS A 7 -5.62 0.69 -9.30
N GLN A 8 -6.47 0.42 -10.28
CA GLN A 8 -6.24 0.82 -11.67
C GLN A 8 -6.24 2.35 -11.82
N LEU A 9 -7.20 3.03 -11.20
CA LEU A 9 -7.28 4.49 -11.20
C LEU A 9 -6.06 5.12 -10.50
N GLU A 10 -5.64 4.60 -9.35
CA GLU A 10 -4.43 5.04 -8.65
C GLU A 10 -3.20 4.96 -9.57
N THR A 11 -3.04 3.84 -10.26
CA THR A 11 -1.94 3.61 -11.20
C THR A 11 -2.04 4.54 -12.41
N GLU A 12 -3.22 4.70 -13.02
CA GLU A 12 -3.42 5.59 -14.17
C GLU A 12 -3.09 7.05 -13.83
N LEU A 13 -3.58 7.53 -12.67
CA LEU A 13 -3.33 8.90 -12.22
C LEU A 13 -1.86 9.12 -11.93
N TRP A 14 -1.20 8.17 -11.26
CA TRP A 14 0.23 8.26 -11.00
C TRP A 14 1.06 8.22 -12.28
N ASP A 15 0.78 7.30 -13.21
CA ASP A 15 1.53 7.19 -14.46
C ASP A 15 1.34 8.45 -15.31
N SER A 16 0.14 9.03 -15.32
CA SER A 16 -0.13 10.32 -15.97
C SER A 16 0.73 11.44 -15.35
N ALA A 17 0.70 11.59 -14.02
CA ALA A 17 1.49 12.58 -13.31
C ALA A 17 3.01 12.36 -13.47
N ASN A 18 3.47 11.11 -13.40
CA ASN A 18 4.87 10.75 -13.50
C ASN A 18 5.42 10.94 -14.92
N SER A 19 4.64 10.59 -15.96
CA SER A 19 5.00 10.88 -17.35
C SER A 19 5.14 12.40 -17.57
N LEU A 20 4.24 13.19 -16.97
CA LEU A 20 4.30 14.64 -17.00
C LEU A 20 5.57 15.15 -16.30
N ARG A 21 5.94 14.60 -15.13
CA ARG A 21 7.21 14.89 -14.44
C ARG A 21 8.44 14.55 -15.30
N ALA A 22 8.47 13.40 -15.95
CA ALA A 22 9.61 12.92 -16.75
C ALA A 22 9.95 13.86 -17.93
N ASN A 23 8.95 14.62 -18.41
CA ASN A 23 9.12 15.62 -19.46
C ASN A 23 9.33 17.04 -18.90
N SER A 24 9.46 17.20 -17.58
CA SER A 24 9.68 18.47 -16.89
C SER A 24 11.14 18.63 -16.42
N LYS A 25 11.50 19.83 -15.95
CA LYS A 25 12.81 20.10 -15.32
C LYS A 25 12.80 19.93 -13.80
N LEU A 26 11.66 19.55 -13.21
CA LEU A 26 11.46 19.53 -11.77
C LEU A 26 11.99 18.23 -11.16
N THR A 27 12.56 18.35 -9.97
CA THR A 27 12.86 17.18 -9.14
C THR A 27 11.58 16.60 -8.54
N ALA A 28 11.63 15.34 -8.10
CA ALA A 28 10.49 14.71 -7.45
C ALA A 28 10.03 15.45 -6.18
N ALA A 29 10.96 16.09 -5.46
CA ALA A 29 10.65 16.88 -4.27
C ALA A 29 9.93 18.19 -4.58
N GLU A 30 10.33 18.90 -5.64
CA GLU A 30 9.67 20.14 -6.11
C GLU A 30 8.29 19.84 -6.70
N TYR A 31 8.15 18.70 -7.37
CA TYR A 31 6.91 18.26 -8.01
C TYR A 31 5.85 17.77 -7.00
N LYS A 32 6.30 17.18 -5.88
CA LYS A 32 5.44 16.54 -4.88
C LYS A 32 4.38 17.47 -4.29
N ASP A 33 4.81 18.57 -3.68
CA ASP A 33 3.91 19.42 -2.89
C ASP A 33 2.78 20.02 -3.76
N PRO A 34 3.06 20.55 -4.97
CA PRO A 34 2.02 21.08 -5.86
C PRO A 34 1.02 20.01 -6.34
N VAL A 35 1.46 18.79 -6.67
CA VAL A 35 0.55 17.71 -7.07
C VAL A 35 -0.37 17.29 -5.93
N LEU A 36 0.19 17.12 -4.72
CA LEU A 36 -0.62 16.82 -3.54
C LEU A 36 -1.63 17.93 -3.22
N GLY A 37 -1.25 19.19 -3.45
CA GLY A 37 -2.18 20.33 -3.35
C GLY A 37 -3.33 20.27 -4.36
N LEU A 38 -3.06 19.88 -5.61
CA LEU A 38 -4.11 19.71 -6.62
C LEU A 38 -5.05 18.55 -6.30
N ILE A 39 -4.52 17.44 -5.77
CA ILE A 39 -5.33 16.31 -5.29
C ILE A 39 -6.29 16.78 -4.19
N LEU A 40 -5.78 17.52 -3.20
CA LEU A 40 -6.60 18.11 -2.13
C LEU A 40 -7.68 19.05 -2.69
N LEU A 41 -7.33 19.91 -3.65
CA LEU A 41 -8.29 20.83 -4.27
C LEU A 41 -9.40 20.08 -5.03
N ARG A 42 -9.03 19.03 -5.77
CA ARG A 42 -10.00 18.18 -6.47
C ARG A 42 -10.89 17.41 -5.49
N TYR A 43 -10.31 16.90 -4.41
CA TYR A 43 -11.07 16.28 -3.32
C TYR A 43 -12.08 17.26 -2.71
N ALA A 44 -11.64 18.49 -2.38
CA ALA A 44 -12.49 19.53 -1.84
C ALA A 44 -13.65 19.87 -2.79
N GLN A 45 -13.39 19.95 -4.10
CA GLN A 45 -14.43 20.15 -5.11
C GLN A 45 -15.46 19.01 -5.10
N ASN A 46 -15.01 17.75 -5.09
CA ASN A 46 -15.93 16.62 -5.08
C ASN A 46 -16.81 16.59 -3.83
N ARG A 47 -16.24 16.89 -2.65
CA ARG A 47 -17.02 17.00 -1.40
C ARG A 47 -17.98 18.19 -1.44
N TYR A 48 -17.54 19.32 -1.97
CA TYR A 48 -18.39 20.50 -2.17
C TYR A 48 -19.59 20.18 -3.08
N ASP A 49 -19.39 19.53 -4.22
CA ASP A 49 -20.46 19.20 -5.16
C ASP A 49 -21.47 18.22 -4.54
N GLN A 50 -20.98 17.18 -3.85
CA GLN A 50 -21.83 16.20 -3.14
C GLN A 50 -22.65 16.86 -2.03
N ALA A 51 -22.01 17.70 -1.21
CA ALA A 51 -22.70 18.41 -0.13
C ALA A 51 -23.71 19.41 -0.68
N LYS A 52 -23.38 20.12 -1.77
CA LYS A 52 -24.26 21.10 -2.40
C LYS A 52 -25.57 20.44 -2.86
N GLU A 53 -25.49 19.30 -3.55
CA GLU A 53 -26.67 18.55 -3.98
C GLU A 53 -27.56 18.14 -2.79
N GLN A 54 -26.96 17.64 -1.72
CA GLN A 54 -27.67 17.23 -0.50
C GLN A 54 -28.31 18.42 0.22
N ILE A 55 -27.56 19.51 0.39
CA ILE A 55 -28.01 20.72 1.07
C ILE A 55 -29.17 21.35 0.31
N GLU A 56 -29.03 21.56 -1.00
CA GLU A 56 -30.09 22.16 -1.84
C GLU A 56 -31.37 21.32 -1.84
N ALA A 57 -31.26 19.99 -1.77
CA ALA A 57 -32.39 19.09 -1.61
C ALA A 57 -33.05 19.22 -0.22
N SER A 58 -32.25 19.33 0.84
CA SER A 58 -32.71 19.40 2.23
C SER A 58 -33.33 20.73 2.65
N ILE A 59 -32.97 21.84 1.99
CA ILE A 59 -33.50 23.17 2.31
C ILE A 59 -35.00 23.23 1.97
N PRO A 60 -35.89 23.42 2.96
CA PRO A 60 -37.33 23.47 2.73
C PRO A 60 -37.71 24.73 1.96
N GLU A 61 -38.75 24.61 1.12
CA GLU A 61 -39.26 25.72 0.34
C GLU A 61 -40.12 26.65 1.22
N GLY A 62 -39.65 27.88 1.43
CA GLY A 62 -40.37 28.88 2.21
C GLY A 62 -41.26 29.78 1.35
N PRO A 63 -42.00 30.73 1.97
CA PRO A 63 -42.86 31.68 1.26
C PRO A 63 -42.13 32.60 0.26
N ARG A 64 -40.80 32.66 0.34
CA ARG A 64 -39.91 33.45 -0.53
C ARG A 64 -39.00 32.56 -1.42
N GLY A 65 -39.33 31.27 -1.55
CA GLY A 65 -38.51 30.26 -2.22
C GLY A 65 -37.49 29.58 -1.29
N LYS A 66 -36.60 28.76 -1.87
CA LYS A 66 -35.47 28.16 -1.15
C LYS A 66 -34.38 29.20 -0.89
N ARG A 67 -33.83 29.23 0.33
CA ARG A 67 -32.62 30.03 0.63
C ARG A 67 -31.40 29.41 -0.04
N ALA A 68 -30.37 30.23 -0.27
CA ALA A 68 -29.08 29.71 -0.72
C ALA A 68 -28.38 28.89 0.39
N PRO A 69 -27.58 27.87 0.03
CA PRO A 69 -26.65 27.22 0.94
C PRO A 69 -25.66 28.23 1.56
N THR A 70 -25.36 28.06 2.83
CA THR A 70 -24.42 28.88 3.61
C THR A 70 -23.19 28.06 3.98
N LYS A 71 -22.11 28.74 4.41
CA LYS A 71 -20.89 28.06 4.87
C LYS A 71 -21.16 27.05 5.98
N ASP A 72 -22.04 27.38 6.93
CA ASP A 72 -22.38 26.49 8.04
C ASP A 72 -23.11 25.23 7.58
N ASP A 73 -23.92 25.32 6.51
CA ASP A 73 -24.56 24.13 5.92
C ASP A 73 -23.53 23.15 5.35
N PHE A 74 -22.49 23.67 4.68
CA PHE A 74 -21.39 22.85 4.15
C PHE A 74 -20.56 22.22 5.26
N LEU A 75 -20.22 22.99 6.30
CA LEU A 75 -19.48 22.48 7.46
C LEU A 75 -20.27 21.37 8.17
N ALA A 76 -21.59 21.53 8.33
CA ALA A 76 -22.45 20.49 8.91
C ALA A 76 -22.52 19.22 8.04
N ALA A 77 -22.31 19.34 6.73
CA ALA A 77 -22.21 18.22 5.79
C ALA A 77 -20.77 17.67 5.65
N GLY A 78 -19.81 18.14 6.46
CA GLY A 78 -18.41 17.70 6.39
C GLY A 78 -17.68 18.14 5.11
N ALA A 79 -18.08 19.27 4.53
CA ALA A 79 -17.51 19.80 3.30
C ALA A 79 -17.08 21.28 3.45
N MET A 80 -16.11 21.69 2.63
CA MET A 80 -15.74 23.10 2.50
C MET A 80 -16.61 23.77 1.44
N MET A 81 -17.27 24.87 1.80
CA MET A 81 -17.81 25.80 0.81
C MET A 81 -16.64 26.44 0.04
N LEU A 82 -16.59 26.20 -1.27
CA LEU A 82 -15.52 26.72 -2.13
C LEU A 82 -15.92 28.04 -2.80
N PRO A 83 -15.10 29.10 -2.67
CA PRO A 83 -15.21 30.28 -3.52
C PRO A 83 -15.15 29.89 -5.00
N LEU A 84 -15.84 30.63 -5.88
CA LEU A 84 -15.89 30.31 -7.31
C LEU A 84 -14.50 30.19 -7.93
N GLU A 85 -13.60 31.12 -7.60
CA GLU A 85 -12.21 31.13 -8.09
C GLU A 85 -11.36 29.99 -7.51
N SER A 86 -11.83 29.34 -6.45
CA SER A 86 -11.20 28.14 -5.86
C SER A 86 -11.80 26.83 -6.36
N GLN A 87 -12.84 26.87 -7.20
CA GLN A 87 -13.45 25.65 -7.73
C GLN A 87 -12.56 25.04 -8.81
N PHE A 88 -12.35 23.72 -8.73
CA PHE A 88 -11.45 23.03 -9.65
C PHE A 88 -11.92 23.15 -11.11
N ASP A 89 -13.24 23.09 -11.31
CA ASP A 89 -13.87 23.23 -12.63
C ASP A 89 -13.66 24.64 -13.21
N TYR A 90 -13.72 25.68 -12.38
CA TYR A 90 -13.39 27.06 -12.80
C TYR A 90 -11.96 27.15 -13.33
N LEU A 91 -10.99 26.55 -12.61
CA LEU A 91 -9.58 26.55 -13.00
C LEU A 91 -9.36 25.74 -14.30
N ALA A 92 -10.07 24.64 -14.48
CA ALA A 92 -10.00 23.82 -15.68
C ALA A 92 -10.56 24.51 -16.93
N ASP A 93 -11.56 25.38 -16.74
CA ASP A 93 -12.23 26.11 -17.82
C ASP A 93 -11.56 27.48 -18.13
N LEU A 94 -10.46 27.82 -17.45
CA LEU A 94 -9.74 29.08 -17.68
C LEU A 94 -9.19 29.17 -19.12
N PRO A 95 -9.42 30.30 -19.82
CA PRO A 95 -8.86 30.52 -21.15
C PRO A 95 -7.34 30.36 -21.20
N GLU A 96 -6.81 29.99 -22.37
CA GLU A 96 -5.36 29.84 -22.57
C GLU A 96 -4.57 31.15 -22.34
N SER A 97 -5.23 32.31 -22.53
CA SER A 97 -4.64 33.62 -22.31
C SER A 97 -4.47 34.02 -20.84
N GLU A 98 -5.16 33.33 -19.92
CA GLU A 98 -5.09 33.62 -18.49
C GLU A 98 -3.99 32.79 -17.81
N SER A 99 -3.37 33.36 -16.77
CA SER A 99 -2.28 32.71 -16.03
C SER A 99 -2.84 31.66 -15.06
N LEU A 100 -2.80 30.39 -15.46
CA LEU A 100 -3.36 29.28 -14.66
C LEU A 100 -2.63 29.10 -13.32
N ASP A 101 -1.32 29.29 -13.30
CA ASP A 101 -0.49 29.24 -12.10
C ASP A 101 -0.88 30.32 -11.08
N GLU A 102 -1.08 31.56 -11.51
CA GLU A 102 -1.57 32.64 -10.64
C GLU A 102 -2.98 32.36 -10.13
N ALA A 103 -3.85 31.82 -10.99
CA ALA A 103 -5.22 31.46 -10.61
C ALA A 103 -5.25 30.34 -9.56
N ILE A 104 -4.43 29.29 -9.71
CA ILE A 104 -4.31 28.21 -8.70
C ILE A 104 -3.73 28.78 -7.40
N ASN A 105 -2.68 29.60 -7.48
CA ASN A 105 -2.12 30.26 -6.30
C ASN A 105 -3.17 31.11 -5.56
N ASN A 106 -4.05 31.81 -6.28
CA ASN A 106 -5.16 32.57 -5.73
C ASN A 106 -6.23 31.66 -5.12
N ALA A 107 -6.62 30.57 -5.81
CA ALA A 107 -7.53 29.56 -5.32
C ALA A 107 -7.12 29.02 -3.95
N MET A 108 -5.84 28.68 -3.78
CA MET A 108 -5.28 28.20 -2.52
C MET A 108 -5.33 29.27 -1.42
N LYS A 109 -4.98 30.53 -1.73
CA LYS A 109 -5.06 31.64 -0.76
C LYS A 109 -6.49 31.85 -0.25
N LEU A 110 -7.47 31.85 -1.15
CA LEU A 110 -8.88 32.03 -0.80
C LEU A 110 -9.40 30.90 0.12
N ILE A 111 -8.92 29.66 -0.08
CA ILE A 111 -9.23 28.54 0.83
C ILE A 111 -8.59 28.78 2.20
N GLU A 112 -7.32 29.15 2.27
CA GLU A 112 -6.64 29.43 3.55
C GLU A 112 -7.29 30.60 4.32
N GLU A 113 -7.73 31.64 3.63
CA GLU A 113 -8.46 32.77 4.22
C GLU A 113 -9.83 32.35 4.75
N ALA A 114 -10.50 31.42 4.05
CA ALA A 114 -11.79 30.89 4.47
C ALA A 114 -11.67 29.89 5.63
N TYR A 115 -10.57 29.13 5.72
CA TYR A 115 -10.38 28.03 6.67
C TYR A 115 -9.06 28.19 7.45
N PRO A 116 -9.10 28.81 8.65
CA PRO A 116 -7.90 29.15 9.41
C PRO A 116 -6.96 27.98 9.73
N ASP A 117 -7.47 26.76 9.87
CA ASP A 117 -6.64 25.57 10.13
C ASP A 117 -5.71 25.21 8.97
N LEU A 118 -6.06 25.67 7.76
CA LEU A 118 -5.25 25.53 6.54
C LEU A 118 -4.34 26.73 6.29
N ALA A 119 -4.32 27.74 7.15
CA ALA A 119 -3.49 28.92 6.94
C ALA A 119 -2.00 28.57 6.81
N GLY A 120 -1.41 28.93 5.67
CA GLY A 120 -0.02 28.61 5.34
C GLY A 120 0.26 27.13 5.02
N VAL A 121 -0.75 26.29 4.86
CA VAL A 121 -0.63 24.85 4.60
C VAL A 121 -0.57 24.52 3.12
N LEU A 122 -1.38 25.20 2.30
CA LEU A 122 -1.55 24.90 0.88
C LEU A 122 -0.37 25.42 0.05
N PRO A 123 0.12 24.64 -0.94
CA PRO A 123 1.21 25.05 -1.82
C PRO A 123 0.78 26.23 -2.69
N LYS A 124 1.72 27.17 -2.91
CA LYS A 124 1.50 28.41 -3.66
C LYS A 124 2.69 28.73 -4.58
N ASN A 125 3.36 27.69 -5.07
CA ASN A 125 4.54 27.75 -5.94
C ASN A 125 4.26 27.22 -7.36
N TYR A 126 3.02 27.31 -7.83
CA TYR A 126 2.63 26.76 -9.13
C TYR A 126 3.30 27.46 -10.33
N GLN A 127 3.84 28.67 -10.15
CA GLN A 127 4.64 29.37 -11.16
C GLN A 127 5.97 28.67 -11.51
N GLU A 128 6.40 27.68 -10.72
CA GLU A 128 7.58 26.86 -11.01
C GLU A 128 7.31 25.79 -12.08
N PHE A 129 6.02 25.53 -12.39
CA PHE A 129 5.62 24.56 -13.39
C PHE A 129 5.59 25.20 -14.77
N ASP A 130 5.91 24.39 -15.78
CA ASP A 130 5.63 24.76 -17.17
C ASP A 130 4.11 24.88 -17.38
N THR A 131 3.67 25.87 -18.16
CA THR A 131 2.24 26.16 -18.34
C THR A 131 1.49 24.99 -18.97
N ASP A 132 2.08 24.31 -19.96
CA ASP A 132 1.44 23.18 -20.65
C ASP A 132 1.35 21.99 -19.71
N LEU A 133 2.42 21.74 -18.95
CA LEU A 133 2.46 20.73 -17.90
C LEU A 133 1.34 20.93 -16.86
N LEU A 134 1.18 22.16 -16.36
CA LEU A 134 0.18 22.48 -15.34
C LEU A 134 -1.24 22.34 -15.89
N ARG A 135 -1.48 22.76 -17.14
CA ARG A 135 -2.77 22.57 -17.82
C ARG A 135 -3.11 21.09 -18.00
N GLU A 136 -2.15 20.26 -18.40
CA GLU A 136 -2.36 18.82 -18.51
C GLU A 136 -2.63 18.17 -17.15
N LEU A 137 -1.96 18.58 -16.08
CA LEU A 137 -2.26 18.10 -14.73
C LEU A 137 -3.70 18.42 -14.29
N ILE A 138 -4.14 19.66 -14.50
CA ILE A 138 -5.52 20.05 -14.22
C ILE A 138 -6.49 19.20 -15.04
N ARG A 139 -6.22 18.97 -16.34
CA ARG A 139 -7.07 18.10 -17.18
C ARG A 139 -7.15 16.67 -16.68
N VAL A 140 -6.03 16.07 -16.28
CA VAL A 140 -5.97 14.70 -15.74
C VAL A 140 -6.85 14.56 -14.50
N PHE A 141 -6.75 15.49 -13.55
CA PHE A 141 -7.57 15.46 -12.35
C PHE A 141 -9.01 15.93 -12.58
N ASN A 142 -9.32 16.59 -13.71
CA ASN A 142 -10.67 17.01 -14.08
C ASN A 142 -11.45 15.97 -14.92
N LYS A 143 -10.89 14.77 -15.18
CA LYS A 143 -11.61 13.71 -15.89
C LYS A 143 -12.89 13.30 -15.16
N ASP A 144 -13.91 12.89 -15.91
CA ASP A 144 -15.18 12.40 -15.35
C ASP A 144 -15.01 11.22 -14.37
N SER A 145 -14.03 10.35 -14.62
CA SER A 145 -13.68 9.25 -13.71
C SER A 145 -13.27 9.76 -12.32
N VAL A 146 -12.59 10.91 -12.27
CA VAL A 146 -12.14 11.55 -11.02
C VAL A 146 -13.25 12.39 -10.38
N LYS A 147 -14.04 13.11 -11.18
CA LYS A 147 -15.19 13.90 -10.70
C LYS A 147 -16.26 13.05 -10.01
N LYS A 148 -16.41 11.79 -10.42
CA LYS A 148 -17.44 10.87 -9.90
C LYS A 148 -16.98 10.06 -8.68
N ILE A 149 -15.72 10.23 -8.25
CA ILE A 149 -15.21 9.58 -7.05
C ILE A 149 -15.99 10.08 -5.82
N LYS A 150 -16.41 9.12 -4.98
CA LYS A 150 -17.15 9.34 -3.74
C LYS A 150 -16.45 8.64 -2.57
N GLY A 151 -16.81 9.03 -1.35
CA GLY A 151 -16.33 8.39 -0.13
C GLY A 151 -14.84 8.62 0.11
N ASP A 152 -14.17 7.58 0.57
CA ASP A 152 -12.76 7.57 1.02
C ASP A 152 -11.73 7.29 -0.10
N ILE A 153 -12.18 7.06 -1.33
CA ILE A 153 -11.29 6.74 -2.46
C ILE A 153 -10.24 7.84 -2.70
N PHE A 154 -10.55 9.12 -2.47
CA PHE A 154 -9.56 10.20 -2.58
C PHE A 154 -8.48 10.14 -1.50
N GLY A 155 -8.84 9.71 -0.29
CA GLY A 155 -7.88 9.45 0.78
C GLY A 155 -6.85 8.42 0.31
N ARG A 156 -7.34 7.29 -0.21
CA ARG A 156 -6.50 6.23 -0.78
C ARG A 156 -5.59 6.71 -1.92
N ILE A 157 -6.12 7.52 -2.85
CA ILE A 157 -5.31 8.13 -3.91
C ILE A 157 -4.22 9.03 -3.31
N TYR A 158 -4.55 9.85 -2.32
CA TYR A 158 -3.59 10.74 -1.66
C TYR A 158 -2.48 9.97 -0.95
N GLU A 159 -2.83 8.91 -0.20
CA GLU A 159 -1.88 8.02 0.46
C GLU A 159 -1.01 7.27 -0.54
N PHE A 160 -1.59 6.80 -1.65
CA PHE A 160 -0.85 6.17 -2.74
C PHE A 160 0.19 7.13 -3.34
N PHE A 161 -0.18 8.38 -3.62
CA PHE A 161 0.77 9.38 -4.11
C PHE A 161 1.84 9.70 -3.07
N LEU A 162 1.49 9.85 -1.80
CA LEU A 162 2.46 10.03 -0.71
C LEU A 162 3.46 8.88 -0.64
N MET A 163 2.98 7.64 -0.70
CA MET A 163 3.80 6.44 -0.73
C MET A 163 4.74 6.45 -1.94
N LYS A 164 4.22 6.67 -3.16
CA LYS A 164 5.01 6.69 -4.39
C LYS A 164 6.07 7.80 -4.38
N PHE A 165 5.73 9.00 -3.93
CA PHE A 165 6.70 10.07 -3.75
C PHE A 165 7.77 9.72 -2.72
N SER A 166 7.41 9.05 -1.62
CA SER A 166 8.39 8.55 -0.65
C SER A 166 9.31 7.48 -1.26
N MET A 167 8.79 6.59 -2.10
CA MET A 167 9.57 5.57 -2.81
C MET A 167 10.55 6.17 -3.82
N ASP A 168 10.15 7.24 -4.50
CA ASP A 168 11.00 8.01 -5.43
C ASP A 168 12.05 8.90 -4.72
N GLY A 169 12.12 8.85 -3.38
CA GLY A 169 13.04 9.67 -2.58
C GLY A 169 12.62 11.14 -2.45
N ALA A 170 11.40 11.51 -2.89
CA ALA A 170 10.86 12.87 -2.79
C ALA A 170 10.49 13.21 -1.34
N GLY A 171 11.46 13.74 -0.59
CA GLY A 171 11.36 13.98 0.85
C GLY A 171 12.39 13.20 1.67
N ALA A 172 13.24 12.39 1.03
CA ALA A 172 14.35 11.72 1.69
C ALA A 172 15.48 12.73 2.00
N GLN A 173 15.33 13.49 3.09
CA GLN A 173 16.46 14.13 3.75
C GLN A 173 16.82 13.32 4.99
N GLU A 174 17.82 12.43 4.85
CA GLU A 174 18.47 11.71 5.95
C GLU A 174 17.51 11.04 6.99
N GLY A 175 17.16 9.76 6.82
CA GLY A 175 16.83 8.91 7.99
C GLY A 175 15.62 7.97 7.94
N GLY A 176 14.79 7.95 6.90
CA GLY A 176 13.58 7.10 6.88
C GLY A 176 12.43 7.65 7.75
N GLU A 177 12.49 8.94 8.11
CA GLU A 177 11.71 9.61 9.16
C GLU A 177 10.45 10.33 8.64
N PHE A 178 10.06 10.13 7.37
CA PHE A 178 9.05 10.96 6.69
C PHE A 178 7.71 10.26 6.45
N PHE A 179 7.77 8.95 6.18
CA PHE A 179 6.60 8.15 5.84
C PHE A 179 6.82 6.74 6.37
N THR A 180 5.91 6.29 7.21
CA THR A 180 5.92 4.93 7.74
C THR A 180 5.20 4.03 6.76
N PRO A 181 5.80 2.89 6.34
CA PRO A 181 5.14 1.94 5.45
C PRO A 181 3.75 1.54 5.96
N PRO A 182 2.70 1.47 5.12
CA PRO A 182 1.33 1.23 5.54
C PRO A 182 1.16 -0.05 6.37
N SER A 183 1.88 -1.12 6.00
CA SER A 183 1.83 -2.40 6.73
C SER A 183 2.34 -2.31 8.18
N LEU A 184 3.33 -1.44 8.47
CA LEU A 184 3.80 -1.21 9.85
C LEU A 184 2.84 -0.33 10.64
N VAL A 185 2.22 0.66 9.98
CA VAL A 185 1.16 1.49 10.59
C VAL A 185 -0.02 0.60 10.96
N GLN A 186 -0.46 -0.28 10.06
CA GLN A 186 -1.54 -1.24 10.30
C GLN A 186 -1.19 -2.22 11.41
N LEU A 187 0.03 -2.74 11.47
CA LEU A 187 0.49 -3.58 12.58
C LEU A 187 0.33 -2.86 13.93
N ILE A 188 0.78 -1.60 14.01
CA ILE A 188 0.67 -0.79 15.24
C ILE A 188 -0.80 -0.58 15.62
N VAL A 189 -1.62 -0.09 14.69
CA VAL A 189 -3.03 0.24 14.94
C VAL A 189 -3.83 -1.01 15.33
N ASN A 190 -3.64 -2.12 14.62
CA ASN A 190 -4.36 -3.37 14.91
C ASN A 190 -4.03 -3.94 16.29
N MET A 191 -2.77 -3.78 16.76
CA MET A 191 -2.35 -4.31 18.05
C MET A 191 -2.64 -3.38 19.23
N ILE A 192 -2.68 -2.06 19.05
CA ILE A 192 -3.07 -1.14 20.14
C ILE A 192 -4.58 -0.89 20.20
N LYS A 193 -5.30 -1.09 19.08
CA LYS A 193 -6.75 -0.91 18.94
C LYS A 193 -7.26 0.46 19.42
N PRO A 194 -6.89 1.55 18.73
CA PRO A 194 -7.25 2.91 19.13
C PRO A 194 -8.72 3.22 18.82
N ASP A 195 -9.63 2.86 19.74
CA ASP A 195 -11.09 2.98 19.58
C ASP A 195 -11.72 4.15 20.35
N HIS A 196 -10.96 4.88 21.16
CA HIS A 196 -11.46 6.02 21.94
C HIS A 196 -10.37 7.02 22.39
N GLY A 197 -10.81 8.18 22.88
CA GLY A 197 -10.01 9.05 23.75
C GLY A 197 -8.92 9.85 23.03
N VAL A 198 -7.83 10.14 23.75
CA VAL A 198 -6.75 11.00 23.30
C VAL A 198 -5.65 10.17 22.64
N ILE A 199 -5.37 10.50 21.38
CA ILE A 199 -4.32 9.86 20.59
C ILE A 199 -3.20 10.86 20.34
N HIS A 200 -1.96 10.44 20.61
CA HIS A 200 -0.80 11.28 20.43
C HIS A 200 0.30 10.62 19.59
N ASP A 201 0.78 11.36 18.59
CA ASP A 201 2.03 11.05 17.88
C ASP A 201 3.00 12.25 18.01
N PRO A 202 4.04 12.17 18.85
CA PRO A 202 4.98 13.28 19.04
C PRO A 202 6.06 13.36 17.95
N ALA A 203 5.98 12.57 16.88
CA ALA A 203 6.83 12.61 15.70
C ALA A 203 6.02 12.25 14.44
N CYS A 204 4.93 12.99 14.19
CA CYS A 204 3.83 12.49 13.37
C CYS A 204 4.08 12.45 11.86
N GLY A 205 5.17 13.02 11.35
CA GLY A 205 5.49 12.99 9.92
C GLY A 205 4.34 13.53 9.08
N SER A 206 3.85 12.74 8.12
CA SER A 206 2.69 13.05 7.27
C SER A 206 1.32 12.69 7.87
N GLY A 207 1.25 12.29 9.15
CA GLY A 207 -0.01 11.98 9.84
C GLY A 207 -0.65 10.63 9.50
N GLY A 208 0.08 9.71 8.85
CA GLY A 208 -0.46 8.41 8.41
C GLY A 208 -0.99 7.53 9.56
N MET A 209 -0.42 7.65 10.76
CA MET A 209 -0.92 6.96 11.97
C MET A 209 -2.36 7.35 12.33
N PHE A 210 -2.70 8.64 12.19
CA PHE A 210 -4.05 9.13 12.45
C PHE A 210 -5.05 8.68 11.38
N VAL A 211 -4.63 8.68 10.11
CA VAL A 211 -5.44 8.19 8.99
C VAL A 211 -5.82 6.73 9.18
N GLN A 212 -4.84 5.88 9.47
CA GLN A 212 -5.10 4.46 9.72
C GLN A 212 -5.98 4.22 10.96
N THR A 213 -5.88 5.08 11.98
CA THR A 213 -6.81 5.06 13.12
C THR A 213 -8.24 5.37 12.68
N GLY A 214 -8.44 6.34 11.78
CA GLY A 214 -9.74 6.63 11.18
C GLY A 214 -10.34 5.40 10.51
N HIS A 215 -9.58 4.75 9.62
CA HIS A 215 -10.01 3.50 8.98
C HIS A 215 -10.34 2.39 9.98
N PHE A 216 -9.52 2.22 11.02
CA PHE A 216 -9.78 1.23 12.06
C PHE A 216 -11.13 1.47 12.78
N ILE A 217 -11.44 2.72 13.11
CA ILE A 217 -12.70 3.07 13.78
C ILE A 217 -13.89 2.87 12.84
N GLU A 218 -13.77 3.24 11.57
CA GLU A 218 -14.80 3.03 10.55
C GLU A 218 -15.09 1.54 10.35
N GLU A 219 -14.04 0.73 10.18
CA GLU A 219 -14.17 -0.74 10.06
C GLU A 219 -14.81 -1.38 11.30
N LEU A 220 -14.47 -0.89 12.50
CA LEU A 220 -15.08 -1.34 13.75
C LEU A 220 -16.56 -0.98 13.80
N ALA A 221 -16.90 0.26 13.43
CA ALA A 221 -18.28 0.75 13.40
C ALA A 221 -19.15 -0.04 12.42
N GLU A 222 -18.62 -0.33 11.22
CA GLU A 222 -19.29 -1.18 10.23
C GLU A 222 -19.56 -2.59 10.77
N LYS A 223 -18.56 -3.23 11.39
CA LYS A 223 -18.71 -4.57 12.00
C LYS A 223 -19.75 -4.58 13.12
N GLU A 224 -19.84 -3.50 13.89
CA GLU A 224 -20.80 -3.34 15.00
C GLU A 224 -22.16 -2.79 14.56
N ASN A 225 -22.37 -2.52 13.26
CA ASN A 225 -23.55 -1.82 12.72
C ASN A 225 -23.87 -0.51 13.47
N GLN A 226 -22.83 0.26 13.80
CA GLN A 226 -22.94 1.56 14.47
C GLN A 226 -22.60 2.68 13.49
N ASP A 227 -23.30 3.80 13.63
CA ASP A 227 -22.90 5.06 13.01
C ASP A 227 -21.94 5.78 13.96
N ALA A 228 -20.63 5.65 13.72
CA ALA A 228 -19.60 6.29 14.52
C ALA A 228 -18.61 7.02 13.63
N SER A 229 -18.50 8.33 13.83
CA SER A 229 -17.46 9.14 13.20
C SER A 229 -16.18 9.11 14.04
N VAL A 230 -15.02 9.01 13.39
CA VAL A 230 -13.70 9.14 14.02
C VAL A 230 -13.62 10.33 14.98
N ASN A 231 -14.16 11.49 14.60
CA ASN A 231 -14.11 12.73 15.39
C ASN A 231 -14.96 12.68 16.67
N THR A 232 -15.89 11.72 16.77
CA THR A 232 -16.68 11.50 17.99
C THR A 232 -16.00 10.54 18.96
N LYS A 233 -15.10 9.69 18.45
CA LYS A 233 -14.42 8.64 19.22
C LYS A 233 -13.08 9.11 19.75
N VAL A 234 -12.30 9.80 18.91
CA VAL A 234 -10.90 10.13 19.22
C VAL A 234 -10.59 11.61 19.01
N THR A 235 -9.57 12.10 19.72
CA THR A 235 -8.97 13.42 19.46
C THR A 235 -7.48 13.26 19.19
N CYS A 236 -7.06 13.67 18.00
CA CYS A 236 -5.69 13.48 17.51
C CYS A 236 -4.79 14.67 17.83
N TYR A 237 -3.60 14.41 18.39
CA TYR A 237 -2.58 15.42 18.68
C TYR A 237 -1.24 15.00 18.08
N GLY A 238 -0.65 15.85 17.25
CA GLY A 238 0.61 15.57 16.56
C GLY A 238 1.67 16.65 16.80
N SER A 239 2.93 16.26 16.97
CA SER A 239 4.07 17.18 16.91
C SER A 239 5.03 16.74 15.82
N GLU A 240 5.54 17.69 15.04
CA GLU A 240 6.46 17.42 13.93
C GLU A 240 7.52 18.53 13.83
N LEU A 241 8.78 18.16 13.63
CA LEU A 241 9.89 19.11 13.59
C LEU A 241 9.92 19.91 12.28
N LYS A 242 9.59 19.27 11.16
CA LYS A 242 9.75 19.84 9.83
C LYS A 242 8.46 20.51 9.36
N SER A 243 8.57 21.76 8.94
CA SER A 243 7.45 22.54 8.42
C SER A 243 6.72 21.86 7.25
N ASN A 244 7.46 21.29 6.29
CA ASN A 244 6.85 20.59 5.15
C ASN A 244 6.01 19.38 5.60
N ASN A 245 6.53 18.56 6.52
CA ASN A 245 5.79 17.41 7.06
C ASN A 245 4.55 17.86 7.85
N THR A 246 4.68 18.93 8.63
CA THR A 246 3.54 19.53 9.35
C THR A 246 2.42 19.93 8.39
N ARG A 247 2.76 20.53 7.24
CA ARG A 247 1.76 20.86 6.20
C ARG A 247 1.14 19.60 5.58
N LEU A 248 1.95 18.60 5.25
CA LEU A 248 1.47 17.32 4.73
C LEU A 248 0.50 16.63 5.71
N ALA A 249 0.83 16.56 6.99
CA ALA A 249 -0.05 15.98 8.01
C ALA A 249 -1.40 16.71 8.12
N LYS A 250 -1.39 18.05 8.08
CA LYS A 250 -2.63 18.84 8.11
C LYS A 250 -3.49 18.61 6.85
N MET A 251 -2.88 18.56 5.67
CA MET A 251 -3.60 18.22 4.43
C MET A 251 -4.16 16.80 4.49
N ASN A 252 -3.37 15.84 4.97
CA ASN A 252 -3.77 14.44 5.06
C ASN A 252 -5.01 14.28 5.96
N LEU A 253 -4.96 14.84 7.17
CA LEU A 253 -6.11 14.88 8.08
C LEU A 253 -7.36 15.52 7.44
N ALA A 254 -7.19 16.63 6.71
CA ALA A 254 -8.31 17.29 6.03
C ALA A 254 -8.93 16.42 4.92
N ILE A 255 -8.13 15.66 4.16
CA ILE A 255 -8.63 14.75 3.12
C ILE A 255 -9.42 13.60 3.73
N HIS A 256 -8.97 13.07 4.85
CA HIS A 256 -9.66 11.99 5.55
C HIS A 256 -10.75 12.48 6.50
N GLY A 257 -10.99 13.81 6.60
CA GLY A 257 -12.01 14.38 7.47
C GLY A 257 -11.75 14.15 8.97
N ILE A 258 -10.48 13.99 9.36
CA ILE A 258 -10.06 13.73 10.73
C ILE A 258 -9.70 15.05 11.41
N GLU A 259 -10.32 15.34 12.54
CA GLU A 259 -10.01 16.48 13.38
C GLU A 259 -8.75 16.19 14.21
N GLY A 260 -7.73 17.03 14.05
CA GLY A 260 -6.48 16.86 14.78
C GLY A 260 -5.68 18.16 14.93
N LYS A 261 -4.92 18.26 16.03
CA LYS A 261 -4.05 19.40 16.32
C LYS A 261 -2.60 19.05 16.03
N ILE A 262 -2.08 19.50 14.89
CA ILE A 262 -0.68 19.32 14.50
C ILE A 262 0.12 20.61 14.72
N ILE A 263 1.19 20.51 15.50
CA ILE A 263 2.06 21.65 15.86
C ILE A 263 3.49 21.39 15.35
N GLU A 264 4.05 22.37 14.62
CA GLU A 264 5.47 22.38 14.27
C GLU A 264 6.29 22.63 15.55
N SER A 265 7.01 21.61 16.02
CA SER A 265 7.69 21.62 17.32
C SER A 265 8.79 20.56 17.39
N ASN A 266 9.86 20.85 18.13
CA ASN A 266 10.89 19.85 18.43
C ASN A 266 10.58 19.15 19.76
N SER A 267 10.07 17.92 19.69
CA SER A 267 9.62 17.16 20.87
C SER A 267 10.71 16.87 21.91
N PHE A 268 12.01 17.00 21.57
CA PHE A 268 13.08 16.94 22.56
C PHE A 268 13.18 18.19 23.45
N TYR A 269 12.66 19.33 22.99
CA TYR A 269 12.81 20.63 23.65
C TYR A 269 11.48 21.30 24.00
N SER A 270 10.37 20.63 23.74
CA SER A 270 9.02 21.10 24.04
C SER A 270 8.03 19.93 24.11
N ASP A 271 6.93 20.17 24.82
CA ASP A 271 5.72 19.34 24.85
C ASP A 271 4.53 20.29 24.61
N PRO A 272 4.27 20.67 23.34
CA PRO A 272 3.36 21.78 23.04
C PRO A 272 1.90 21.46 23.38
N HIS A 273 1.54 20.18 23.50
CA HIS A 273 0.19 19.74 23.81
C HIS A 273 -0.04 19.48 25.31
N ALA A 274 1.02 19.44 26.13
CA ALA A 274 0.96 19.17 27.57
C ALA A 274 0.19 17.88 27.91
N LEU A 275 0.54 16.77 27.25
CA LEU A 275 -0.22 15.51 27.28
C LEU A 275 0.34 14.44 28.22
N VAL A 276 1.37 14.75 29.01
CA VAL A 276 1.96 13.79 29.96
C VAL A 276 0.90 13.17 30.88
N GLY A 277 0.81 11.84 30.88
CA GLY A 277 -0.14 11.04 31.66
C GLY A 277 -1.60 11.12 31.19
N LYS A 278 -1.88 11.63 29.98
CA LYS A 278 -3.26 11.88 29.50
C LYS A 278 -3.66 11.05 28.28
N CYS A 279 -2.71 10.44 27.58
CA CYS A 279 -3.00 9.74 26.33
C CYS A 279 -3.56 8.34 26.60
N ASP A 280 -4.66 8.01 25.94
CA ASP A 280 -5.18 6.64 25.85
C ASP A 280 -4.33 5.83 24.85
N PHE A 281 -3.89 6.48 23.77
CA PHE A 281 -3.04 5.86 22.78
C PHE A 281 -1.85 6.74 22.39
N VAL A 282 -0.67 6.13 22.29
CA VAL A 282 0.53 6.76 21.71
C VAL A 282 1.04 5.91 20.57
N MET A 283 1.19 6.48 19.39
CA MET A 283 1.71 5.77 18.23
C MET A 283 2.74 6.61 17.51
N ALA A 284 3.84 6.00 17.06
CA ALA A 284 4.93 6.77 16.45
C ALA A 284 5.89 5.90 15.63
N ASN A 285 6.51 6.52 14.63
CA ASN A 285 7.74 6.06 14.03
C ASN A 285 8.74 7.23 14.07
N PRO A 286 9.36 7.49 15.23
CA PRO A 286 10.21 8.65 15.39
C PRO A 286 11.54 8.48 14.64
N PRO A 287 12.29 9.57 14.44
CA PRO A 287 13.63 9.51 13.86
C PRO A 287 14.57 8.58 14.65
N PHE A 288 15.24 7.65 13.97
CA PHE A 288 16.12 6.66 14.61
C PHE A 288 17.51 7.21 14.87
N ASN A 289 18.08 6.84 16.03
CA ASN A 289 19.47 7.10 16.39
C ASN A 289 19.85 8.59 16.33
N VAL A 290 18.91 9.49 16.66
CA VAL A 290 19.14 10.94 16.64
C VAL A 290 20.33 11.29 17.53
N LYS A 291 21.37 11.85 16.91
CA LYS A 291 22.57 12.31 17.60
C LYS A 291 22.46 13.80 17.93
N LYS A 292 23.30 14.25 18.85
CA LYS A 292 23.45 15.68 19.21
C LYS A 292 22.18 16.32 19.76
N VAL A 293 21.32 15.55 20.42
CA VAL A 293 20.28 16.13 21.28
C VAL A 293 20.98 16.87 22.41
N ASP A 294 20.69 18.18 22.56
CA ASP A 294 21.34 19.04 23.54
C ASP A 294 20.80 18.80 24.95
N LYS A 295 21.40 17.83 25.62
CA LYS A 295 21.11 17.43 27.00
C LYS A 295 21.41 18.53 28.04
N LYS A 296 22.09 19.61 27.65
CA LYS A 296 22.40 20.73 28.55
C LYS A 296 21.28 21.77 28.61
N LYS A 297 20.30 21.72 27.71
CA LYS A 297 19.13 22.60 27.79
C LYS A 297 18.34 22.31 29.06
N ASP A 298 17.86 23.37 29.70
CA ASP A 298 17.16 23.25 30.98
C ASP A 298 15.85 22.48 30.84
N TYR A 299 15.19 22.58 29.68
CA TYR A 299 14.02 21.77 29.35
C TYR A 299 14.32 20.26 29.46
N VAL A 300 15.41 19.79 28.85
CA VAL A 300 15.78 18.35 28.86
C VAL A 300 16.16 17.87 30.26
N LYS A 301 16.81 18.71 31.07
CA LYS A 301 17.20 18.37 32.45
C LYS A 301 16.01 18.23 33.39
N THR A 302 14.93 18.97 33.12
CA THR A 302 13.73 19.04 33.96
C THR A 302 12.54 18.34 33.32
N ASP A 303 12.79 17.58 32.25
CA ASP A 303 11.76 16.93 31.47
C ASP A 303 11.06 15.86 32.32
N VAL A 304 9.77 16.08 32.57
CA VAL A 304 8.92 15.20 33.39
C VAL A 304 8.62 13.86 32.69
N ARG A 305 8.98 13.74 31.42
CA ARG A 305 8.80 12.52 30.61
C ARG A 305 9.96 11.53 30.76
N LEU A 306 10.90 11.78 31.67
CA LEU A 306 12.03 10.91 31.98
C LEU A 306 11.83 10.21 33.32
N PHE A 307 12.31 8.97 33.45
CA PHE A 307 12.33 8.28 34.74
C PHE A 307 13.21 9.07 35.73
N LYS A 308 12.65 9.47 36.87
CA LYS A 308 13.34 10.41 37.80
C LYS A 308 14.65 9.85 38.38
N ASP A 309 14.73 8.54 38.54
CA ASP A 309 15.85 7.82 39.14
C ASP A 309 16.97 7.50 38.14
N VAL A 310 16.68 7.50 36.82
CA VAL A 310 17.68 7.24 35.77
C VAL A 310 17.95 8.49 34.93
N GLY A 311 16.90 9.16 34.48
CA GLY A 311 16.92 10.42 33.76
C GLY A 311 17.42 10.30 32.33
N ILE A 312 18.33 11.20 31.97
CA ILE A 312 18.81 11.37 30.60
C ILE A 312 19.76 10.23 30.22
N PRO A 313 19.57 9.51 29.09
CA PRO A 313 20.52 8.51 28.62
C PRO A 313 21.89 9.14 28.35
N LYS A 314 22.99 8.48 28.75
CA LYS A 314 24.35 8.99 28.52
C LYS A 314 24.78 8.90 27.05
N ALA A 315 24.37 7.84 26.35
CA ALA A 315 24.68 7.61 24.94
C ALA A 315 24.20 8.78 24.06
N ASP A 316 24.97 9.15 23.04
CA ASP A 316 24.56 10.17 22.05
C ASP A 316 23.55 9.56 21.05
N ASN A 317 22.39 9.19 21.58
CA ASN A 317 21.30 8.53 20.86
C ASN A 317 19.95 8.95 21.48
N GLY A 318 19.03 9.41 20.64
CA GLY A 318 17.69 9.85 21.03
C GLY A 318 16.66 8.73 21.25
N ASN A 319 16.95 7.47 20.91
CA ASN A 319 15.97 6.38 21.00
C ASN A 319 15.38 6.25 22.42
N TYR A 320 16.23 6.24 23.44
CA TYR A 320 15.78 6.13 24.84
C TYR A 320 15.26 7.43 25.44
N LEU A 321 15.32 8.55 24.74
CA LEU A 321 14.50 9.71 25.06
C LEU A 321 13.07 9.47 24.56
N TRP A 322 12.91 9.06 23.29
CA TRP A 322 11.61 8.74 22.71
C TRP A 322 10.85 7.65 23.48
N ILE A 323 11.49 6.53 23.79
CA ILE A 323 10.86 5.43 24.54
C ILE A 323 10.33 5.90 25.89
N GLN A 324 11.09 6.74 26.61
CA GLN A 324 10.64 7.32 27.87
C GLN A 324 9.48 8.29 27.67
N TYR A 325 9.51 9.09 26.60
CA TYR A 325 8.41 10.02 26.28
C TYR A 325 7.11 9.27 26.03
N PHE A 326 7.14 8.24 25.18
CA PHE A 326 5.96 7.44 24.86
C PHE A 326 5.34 6.85 26.13
N TYR A 327 6.16 6.21 26.98
CA TYR A 327 5.68 5.65 28.24
C TYR A 327 5.03 6.70 29.17
N HIS A 328 5.62 7.90 29.29
CA HIS A 328 5.12 8.94 30.19
C HIS A 328 3.93 9.72 29.63
N TYR A 329 3.69 9.70 28.32
CA TYR A 329 2.47 10.26 27.74
C TYR A 329 1.21 9.44 28.09
N LEU A 330 1.36 8.12 28.23
CA LEU A 330 0.24 7.22 28.53
C LEU A 330 -0.38 7.49 29.91
N ASN A 331 -1.71 7.51 29.96
CA ASN A 331 -2.50 7.43 31.19
C ASN A 331 -2.42 6.01 31.82
N GLU A 332 -3.14 5.73 32.89
CA GLU A 332 -3.06 4.45 33.62
C GLU A 332 -3.55 3.23 32.81
N GLN A 333 -4.38 3.42 31.79
CA GLN A 333 -4.91 2.36 30.92
C GLN A 333 -4.39 2.47 29.48
N GLY A 334 -3.43 3.38 29.26
CA GLY A 334 -3.01 3.73 27.92
C GLY A 334 -2.14 2.65 27.27
N ARG A 335 -2.25 2.54 25.95
CA ARG A 335 -1.46 1.65 25.10
C ARG A 335 -0.58 2.44 24.14
N ALA A 336 0.64 1.97 23.89
CA ALA A 336 1.51 2.53 22.87
C ALA A 336 1.98 1.49 21.87
N GLY A 337 2.18 1.90 20.63
CA GLY A 337 2.77 1.09 19.58
C GLY A 337 3.73 1.95 18.76
N PHE A 338 5.01 1.63 18.75
CA PHE A 338 5.99 2.47 18.07
C PHE A 338 7.16 1.69 17.49
N VAL A 339 7.70 2.20 16.38
CA VAL A 339 8.85 1.58 15.71
C VAL A 339 10.15 2.11 16.30
N MET A 340 11.12 1.22 16.53
CA MET A 340 12.47 1.57 16.97
C MET A 340 13.53 0.82 16.16
N ALA A 341 14.73 1.41 16.07
CA ALA A 341 15.90 0.70 15.57
C ALA A 341 16.14 -0.58 16.39
N SER A 342 16.54 -1.67 15.71
CA SER A 342 16.72 -2.98 16.37
C SER A 342 17.68 -2.95 17.57
N SER A 343 18.73 -2.12 17.47
CA SER A 343 19.71 -1.91 18.55
C SER A 343 19.12 -1.33 19.83
N ALA A 344 17.91 -0.78 19.81
CA ALA A 344 17.25 -0.31 21.03
C ALA A 344 16.90 -1.47 21.97
N THR A 345 16.68 -2.68 21.46
CA THR A 345 16.25 -3.84 22.27
C THR A 345 17.35 -4.39 23.19
N ASP A 346 18.61 -4.17 22.84
CA ASP A 346 19.78 -4.70 23.57
C ASP A 346 20.84 -3.64 23.89
N ALA A 347 20.53 -2.35 23.72
CA ALA A 347 21.42 -1.24 24.06
C ALA A 347 21.96 -1.35 25.50
N GLY A 348 23.25 -1.06 25.70
CA GLY A 348 23.94 -1.20 26.99
C GLY A 348 23.88 0.05 27.89
N ASN A 349 24.66 0.03 28.98
CA ASN A 349 24.87 1.18 29.88
C ASN A 349 23.56 1.80 30.43
N THR A 350 23.44 3.14 30.40
CA THR A 350 22.26 3.84 30.91
C THR A 350 20.98 3.49 30.14
N GLU A 351 21.09 3.15 28.85
CA GLU A 351 19.94 2.70 28.06
C GLU A 351 19.41 1.35 28.56
N LYS A 352 20.31 0.43 28.92
CA LYS A 352 19.92 -0.80 29.65
C LYS A 352 19.22 -0.48 30.96
N THR A 353 19.72 0.46 31.76
CA THR A 353 19.07 0.85 33.03
C THR A 353 17.67 1.41 32.80
N ILE A 354 17.46 2.21 31.76
CA ILE A 354 16.13 2.71 31.38
C ILE A 354 15.23 1.56 30.93
N ARG A 355 15.73 0.63 30.10
CA ARG A 355 14.98 -0.55 29.64
C ARG A 355 14.58 -1.44 30.81
N GLN A 356 15.49 -1.71 31.73
CA GLN A 356 15.23 -2.41 32.97
C GLN A 356 14.09 -1.74 33.74
N LYS A 357 14.15 -0.42 33.95
CA LYS A 357 13.08 0.32 34.63
C LYS A 357 11.74 0.20 33.90
N LEU A 358 11.75 0.31 32.58
CA LEU A 358 10.55 0.16 31.77
C LEU A 358 9.93 -1.24 31.94
N VAL A 359 10.74 -2.31 31.89
CA VAL A 359 10.30 -3.69 32.13
C VAL A 359 9.77 -3.87 33.57
N GLU A 360 10.44 -3.30 34.56
CA GLU A 360 10.02 -3.33 35.97
C GLU A 360 8.66 -2.65 36.20
N THR A 361 8.25 -1.72 35.34
CA THR A 361 6.91 -1.12 35.42
C THR A 361 5.78 -2.09 35.06
N GLY A 362 6.10 -3.23 34.42
CA GLY A 362 5.14 -4.19 33.89
C GLY A 362 4.50 -3.77 32.56
N ALA A 363 4.77 -2.55 32.07
CA ALA A 363 4.07 -2.00 30.91
C ALA A 363 4.58 -2.45 29.55
N VAL A 364 5.73 -3.12 29.45
CA VAL A 364 6.16 -3.71 28.17
C VAL A 364 5.22 -4.88 27.86
N ASP A 365 4.52 -4.81 26.74
CA ASP A 365 3.45 -5.75 26.40
C ASP A 365 3.89 -6.77 25.35
N CYS A 366 4.40 -6.28 24.22
CA CYS A 366 4.87 -7.10 23.11
C CYS A 366 6.04 -6.44 22.38
N ILE A 367 6.95 -7.26 21.84
CA ILE A 367 8.01 -6.81 20.94
C ILE A 367 7.96 -7.66 19.66
N VAL A 368 7.83 -6.98 18.52
CA VAL A 368 7.83 -7.61 17.19
C VAL A 368 9.13 -7.29 16.48
N ALA A 369 9.96 -8.30 16.17
CA ALA A 369 11.14 -8.14 15.33
C ALA A 369 10.75 -8.14 13.86
N VAL A 370 11.08 -7.06 13.15
CA VAL A 370 10.75 -6.87 11.73
C VAL A 370 12.00 -7.10 10.89
N GLY A 371 11.83 -7.79 9.78
CA GLY A 371 12.90 -8.04 8.81
C GLY A 371 13.41 -6.77 8.12
N ASN A 372 14.37 -6.95 7.22
CA ASN A 372 14.87 -5.87 6.38
C ASN A 372 13.84 -5.50 5.29
N ASN A 373 14.11 -4.39 4.59
CA ASN A 373 13.40 -3.97 3.37
C ASN A 373 11.94 -3.52 3.56
N PHE A 374 11.49 -3.24 4.78
CA PHE A 374 10.18 -2.60 5.00
C PHE A 374 10.19 -1.10 4.68
N PHE A 375 11.29 -0.41 5.00
CA PHE A 375 11.44 1.02 4.73
C PHE A 375 11.94 1.28 3.31
N TYR A 376 11.29 2.19 2.59
CA TYR A 376 11.59 2.47 1.17
C TYR A 376 12.94 3.12 0.92
N THR A 377 13.49 3.83 1.91
CA THR A 377 14.72 4.64 1.72
C THR A 377 15.95 4.03 2.37
N ARG A 378 15.80 3.01 3.23
CA ARG A 378 16.89 2.33 3.93
C ARG A 378 16.54 0.88 4.22
N SER A 379 17.47 -0.03 3.90
CA SER A 379 17.39 -1.42 4.36
C SER A 379 17.96 -1.52 5.78
N LEU A 380 17.10 -1.32 6.78
CA LEU A 380 17.44 -1.49 8.19
C LEU A 380 16.37 -2.33 8.88
N PRO A 381 16.75 -3.32 9.72
CA PRO A 381 15.80 -4.06 10.51
C PRO A 381 15.33 -3.16 11.66
N CYS A 382 14.05 -3.27 12.01
CA CYS A 382 13.46 -2.53 13.12
C CYS A 382 12.73 -3.48 14.06
N HIS A 383 12.33 -2.96 15.21
CA HIS A 383 11.39 -3.63 16.10
C HIS A 383 10.20 -2.72 16.35
N VAL A 384 9.01 -3.29 16.39
CA VAL A 384 7.81 -2.59 16.85
C VAL A 384 7.60 -2.95 18.31
N TRP A 385 7.55 -1.92 19.15
CA TRP A 385 7.37 -2.04 20.59
C TRP A 385 5.94 -1.71 20.94
N PHE A 386 5.35 -2.54 21.78
CA PHE A 386 4.04 -2.32 22.34
C PHE A 386 4.14 -2.15 23.85
N LEU A 387 3.54 -1.07 24.35
CA LEU A 387 3.37 -0.83 25.77
C LEU A 387 1.89 -0.88 26.11
N ASP A 388 1.56 -1.40 27.27
CA ASP A 388 0.21 -1.42 27.82
C ASP A 388 0.28 -1.26 29.34
N LYS A 389 -0.21 -0.12 29.85
CA LYS A 389 -0.30 0.11 31.30
C LYS A 389 -1.54 -0.54 31.93
N GLY A 390 -2.51 -0.93 31.12
CA GLY A 390 -3.76 -1.59 31.51
C GLY A 390 -3.70 -3.13 31.46
N LYS A 391 -2.50 -3.73 31.40
CA LYS A 391 -2.35 -5.20 31.36
C LYS A 391 -3.08 -5.87 32.52
N SER A 392 -3.72 -7.00 32.23
CA SER A 392 -4.36 -7.85 33.23
C SER A 392 -3.32 -8.34 34.25
N GLU A 393 -3.77 -8.65 35.47
CA GLU A 393 -2.86 -9.15 36.52
C GLU A 393 -2.15 -10.45 36.11
N GLU A 394 -2.76 -11.28 35.26
CA GLU A 394 -2.13 -12.49 34.73
C GLU A 394 -0.98 -12.21 33.75
N ASN A 395 -1.06 -11.11 33.00
CA ASN A 395 -0.07 -10.72 31.99
C ASN A 395 0.92 -9.68 32.47
N LYS A 396 0.71 -9.08 33.64
CA LYS A 396 1.50 -7.99 34.18
C LYS A 396 3.01 -8.22 34.14
N ASP A 397 3.44 -9.43 34.49
CA ASP A 397 4.85 -9.85 34.51
C ASP A 397 5.26 -10.71 33.29
N LYS A 398 4.46 -10.69 32.21
CA LYS A 398 4.72 -11.41 30.96
C LYS A 398 4.95 -10.43 29.80
N ILE A 399 5.72 -10.83 28.80
CA ILE A 399 5.94 -10.08 27.56
C ILE A 399 5.79 -11.05 26.39
N LEU A 400 5.04 -10.67 25.37
CA LEU A 400 4.96 -11.44 24.13
C LEU A 400 6.13 -11.08 23.21
N MET A 401 6.90 -12.08 22.80
CA MET A 401 7.99 -11.94 21.82
C MET A 401 7.51 -12.50 20.48
N ILE A 402 7.54 -11.70 19.42
CA ILE A 402 7.23 -12.14 18.05
C ILE A 402 8.46 -11.90 17.17
N ASP A 403 8.94 -12.94 16.50
CA ASP A 403 10.01 -12.85 15.51
C ASP A 403 9.43 -12.93 14.09
N ALA A 404 9.04 -11.77 13.55
CA ALA A 404 8.46 -11.66 12.21
C ALA A 404 9.53 -11.40 11.13
N ARG A 405 10.82 -11.64 11.41
CA ARG A 405 11.90 -11.39 10.43
C ARG A 405 11.81 -12.28 9.19
N ASN A 406 11.21 -13.46 9.33
CA ASN A 406 10.98 -14.43 8.25
C ASN A 406 9.50 -14.53 7.83
N THR A 407 8.64 -13.66 8.35
CA THR A 407 7.21 -13.63 8.01
C THR A 407 6.88 -12.34 7.30
N PHE A 408 6.94 -12.32 5.98
CA PHE A 408 6.65 -11.13 5.18
C PHE A 408 6.18 -11.54 3.79
N ARG A 409 5.55 -10.62 3.07
CA ARG A 409 5.31 -10.73 1.64
C ARG A 409 6.35 -9.90 0.89
N VAL A 410 6.92 -10.46 -0.17
CA VAL A 410 7.82 -9.76 -1.07
C VAL A 410 6.97 -8.95 -2.07
N VAL A 411 7.02 -7.63 -1.99
CA VAL A 411 6.29 -6.73 -2.91
C VAL A 411 7.13 -6.46 -4.15
N THR A 412 8.42 -6.19 -3.95
CA THR A 412 9.43 -6.06 -5.01
C THR A 412 10.72 -6.72 -4.56
N ASN A 413 11.71 -6.81 -5.45
CA ASN A 413 13.05 -7.31 -5.10
C ASN A 413 13.74 -6.51 -3.96
N THR A 414 13.24 -5.32 -3.62
CA THR A 414 13.82 -4.41 -2.63
C THR A 414 12.86 -4.01 -1.52
N ILE A 415 11.58 -4.42 -1.57
CA ILE A 415 10.54 -3.99 -0.65
C ILE A 415 9.74 -5.20 -0.18
N ASN A 416 9.64 -5.31 1.14
CA ASN A 416 8.79 -6.25 1.85
C ASN A 416 7.63 -5.51 2.51
N ASP A 417 6.50 -6.19 2.67
CA ASP A 417 5.41 -5.75 3.54
C ASP A 417 4.81 -6.91 4.33
N TYR A 418 3.81 -6.60 5.16
CA TYR A 418 2.93 -7.60 5.72
C TYR A 418 1.65 -7.65 4.89
N SER A 419 1.27 -8.84 4.46
CA SER A 419 -0.04 -9.05 3.84
C SER A 419 -1.16 -8.83 4.87
N PRO A 420 -2.40 -8.55 4.42
CA PRO A 420 -3.54 -8.51 5.33
C PRO A 420 -3.71 -9.81 6.15
N GLY A 421 -3.43 -10.96 5.54
CA GLY A 421 -3.47 -12.26 6.22
C GLY A 421 -2.41 -12.43 7.32
N GLN A 422 -1.19 -11.93 7.10
CA GLN A 422 -0.15 -11.91 8.13
C GLN A 422 -0.52 -10.98 9.29
N LEU A 423 -1.10 -9.80 9.00
CA LEU A 423 -1.59 -8.89 10.03
C LEU A 423 -2.71 -9.50 10.88
N ILE A 424 -3.63 -10.25 10.25
CA ILE A 424 -4.66 -11.05 10.95
C ILE A 424 -3.98 -12.05 11.90
N ASN A 425 -2.96 -12.76 11.44
CA ASN A 425 -2.24 -13.74 12.26
C ASN A 425 -1.55 -13.06 13.46
N PHE A 426 -0.82 -11.96 13.26
CA PHE A 426 -0.18 -11.24 14.37
C PHE A 426 -1.19 -10.72 15.39
N ASN A 427 -2.33 -10.19 14.94
CA ASN A 427 -3.40 -9.75 15.82
C ASN A 427 -4.00 -10.93 16.60
N ALA A 428 -4.20 -12.08 15.96
CA ALA A 428 -4.73 -13.27 16.62
C ALA A 428 -3.78 -13.78 17.72
N ILE A 429 -2.47 -13.78 17.48
CA ILE A 429 -1.44 -14.09 18.48
C ILE A 429 -1.51 -13.11 19.65
N MET A 430 -1.58 -11.79 19.36
CA MET A 430 -1.66 -10.75 20.38
C MET A 430 -2.90 -10.88 21.27
N GLU A 431 -4.06 -11.08 20.67
CA GLU A 431 -5.33 -11.16 21.39
C GLU A 431 -5.44 -12.45 22.20
N SER A 432 -4.90 -13.56 21.69
CA SER A 432 -4.79 -14.81 22.46
C SER A 432 -3.89 -14.63 23.68
N TYR A 433 -2.74 -13.96 23.52
CA TYR A 433 -1.88 -13.59 24.63
C TYR A 433 -2.60 -12.69 25.65
N ARG A 434 -3.47 -11.77 25.19
CA ARG A 434 -4.32 -10.94 26.05
C ARG A 434 -5.51 -11.68 26.69
N GLY A 435 -5.67 -12.97 26.43
CA GLY A 435 -6.66 -13.84 27.05
C GLY A 435 -7.90 -14.12 26.21
N ASP A 436 -7.95 -13.68 24.95
CA ASP A 436 -9.00 -14.07 24.02
C ASP A 436 -8.70 -15.44 23.39
N ASN A 437 -9.17 -16.50 24.05
CA ASN A 437 -9.01 -17.88 23.58
C ASN A 437 -9.78 -18.19 22.28
N THR A 438 -10.55 -17.24 21.73
CA THR A 438 -11.25 -17.39 20.44
C THR A 438 -10.53 -16.70 19.28
N ALA A 439 -9.48 -15.93 19.55
CA ALA A 439 -8.83 -15.09 18.55
C ALA A 439 -8.24 -15.88 17.37
N ILE A 440 -7.56 -17.01 17.63
CA ILE A 440 -7.03 -17.89 16.56
C ILE A 440 -8.17 -18.49 15.72
N ALA A 441 -9.23 -18.99 16.36
CA ALA A 441 -10.39 -19.54 15.65
C ALA A 441 -11.10 -18.48 14.79
N SER A 442 -11.30 -17.27 15.33
CA SER A 442 -11.84 -16.13 14.60
C SER A 442 -10.97 -15.76 13.40
N ALA A 443 -9.64 -15.77 13.55
CA ALA A 443 -8.72 -15.51 12.46
C ALA A 443 -8.81 -16.57 11.34
N GLN A 444 -8.96 -17.86 11.68
CA GLN A 444 -9.20 -18.90 10.67
C GLN A 444 -10.51 -18.68 9.91
N ASN A 445 -11.58 -18.27 10.61
CA ASN A 445 -12.85 -17.94 9.97
C ASN A 445 -12.74 -16.75 9.02
N ILE A 446 -12.00 -15.71 9.40
CA ILE A 446 -11.73 -14.55 8.53
C ILE A 446 -10.95 -14.99 7.29
N HIS A 447 -9.89 -15.79 7.46
CA HIS A 447 -9.14 -16.33 6.33
C HIS A 447 -10.01 -17.11 5.36
N ASN A 448 -10.91 -17.96 5.89
CA ASN A 448 -11.84 -18.72 5.05
C ASN A 448 -12.77 -17.79 4.25
N GLN A 449 -13.43 -16.83 4.91
CA GLN A 449 -14.35 -15.91 4.27
C GLN A 449 -13.67 -15.07 3.16
N GLU A 450 -12.47 -14.57 3.44
CA GLU A 450 -11.70 -13.77 2.48
C GLU A 450 -11.16 -14.63 1.32
N ALA A 451 -10.69 -15.85 1.59
CA ALA A 451 -10.31 -16.80 0.54
C ALA A 451 -11.50 -17.14 -0.36
N LEU A 452 -12.67 -17.44 0.21
CA LEU A 452 -13.90 -17.70 -0.53
C LEU A 452 -14.30 -16.54 -1.43
N THR A 453 -14.19 -15.31 -0.93
CA THR A 453 -14.51 -14.10 -1.68
C THR A 453 -13.60 -13.98 -2.90
N LEU A 454 -12.28 -14.04 -2.68
CA LEU A 454 -11.30 -13.99 -3.77
C LEU A 454 -11.48 -15.13 -4.77
N ALA A 455 -11.73 -16.35 -4.31
CA ALA A 455 -11.94 -17.50 -5.20
C ALA A 455 -13.17 -17.33 -6.08
N LYS A 456 -14.25 -16.73 -5.56
CA LYS A 456 -15.46 -16.44 -6.33
C LYS A 456 -15.22 -15.37 -7.38
N ASP A 457 -14.49 -14.32 -7.04
CA ASP A 457 -14.14 -13.23 -7.97
C ASP A 457 -13.28 -13.77 -9.11
N ILE A 458 -12.25 -14.57 -8.80
CA ILE A 458 -11.41 -15.25 -9.80
C ILE A 458 -12.24 -16.19 -10.69
N ALA A 459 -13.12 -17.01 -10.09
CA ALA A 459 -13.98 -17.92 -10.84
C ALA A 459 -14.94 -17.16 -11.78
N LEU A 460 -15.48 -16.03 -11.33
CA LEU A 460 -16.35 -15.16 -12.12
C LEU A 460 -15.61 -14.59 -13.33
N GLU A 461 -14.40 -14.08 -13.13
CA GLU A 461 -13.58 -13.51 -14.20
C GLU A 461 -13.14 -14.58 -15.23
N ILE A 462 -12.71 -15.77 -14.77
CA ILE A 462 -12.39 -16.89 -15.66
C ILE A 462 -13.62 -17.33 -16.48
N ASN A 463 -14.80 -17.38 -15.85
CA ASN A 463 -16.04 -17.70 -16.55
C ASN A 463 -16.39 -16.64 -17.60
N GLN A 464 -16.14 -15.36 -17.30
CA GLN A 464 -16.38 -14.26 -18.22
C GLN A 464 -15.42 -14.31 -19.42
N LEU A 465 -14.13 -14.57 -19.20
CA LEU A 465 -13.15 -14.82 -20.25
C LEU A 465 -13.60 -15.97 -21.17
N ARG A 466 -14.04 -17.10 -20.61
CA ARG A 466 -14.53 -18.25 -21.39
C ARG A 466 -15.73 -17.88 -22.25
N LYS A 467 -16.69 -17.11 -21.71
CA LYS A 467 -17.88 -16.63 -22.43
C LYS A 467 -17.51 -15.67 -23.57
N GLU A 468 -16.57 -14.77 -23.34
CA GLU A 468 -16.07 -13.85 -24.37
C GLU A 468 -15.37 -14.61 -25.50
N CYS A 469 -14.52 -15.58 -25.16
CA CYS A 469 -13.87 -16.44 -26.14
C CYS A 469 -14.87 -17.20 -27.01
N LYS A 470 -15.94 -17.77 -26.41
CA LYS A 470 -17.04 -18.39 -27.19
C LYS A 470 -17.68 -17.41 -28.17
N THR A 471 -17.94 -16.19 -27.71
CA THR A 471 -18.57 -15.16 -28.54
C THR A 471 -17.69 -14.81 -29.74
N ILE A 472 -16.37 -14.69 -29.52
CA ILE A 472 -15.38 -14.44 -30.57
C ILE A 472 -15.35 -15.60 -31.58
N LEU A 473 -15.35 -16.85 -31.10
CA LEU A 473 -15.36 -18.05 -31.94
C LEU A 473 -16.67 -18.26 -32.73
N ALA A 474 -17.79 -17.71 -32.26
CA ALA A 474 -19.10 -17.81 -32.91
C ALA A 474 -19.40 -16.69 -33.92
N ALA A 475 -18.50 -15.72 -34.12
CA ALA A 475 -18.74 -14.57 -35.00
C ALA A 475 -18.93 -15.00 -36.48
N PRO A 476 -19.69 -14.26 -37.32
CA PRO A 476 -20.11 -14.68 -38.68
C PRO A 476 -19.01 -14.93 -39.73
N ASN A 477 -17.73 -14.69 -39.38
CA ASN A 477 -16.57 -15.12 -40.19
C ASN A 477 -16.02 -16.50 -39.73
N ALA A 478 -16.80 -17.15 -38.85
CA ALA A 478 -16.66 -18.41 -38.12
C ALA A 478 -16.56 -19.70 -38.95
N GLU A 479 -17.26 -19.70 -40.09
CA GLU A 479 -17.88 -20.92 -40.64
C GLU A 479 -16.95 -21.79 -41.49
N ASP A 480 -15.71 -21.38 -41.76
CA ASP A 480 -14.74 -22.12 -42.61
C ASP A 480 -13.76 -23.02 -41.81
N TYR A 481 -13.93 -23.19 -40.50
CA TYR A 481 -12.97 -23.91 -39.64
C TYR A 481 -13.11 -25.44 -39.59
N LYS A 482 -13.99 -26.03 -40.42
CA LYS A 482 -14.09 -27.49 -40.53
C LYS A 482 -13.18 -28.03 -41.63
N GLY A 483 -12.05 -28.61 -41.20
CA GLY A 483 -11.36 -29.65 -41.95
C GLY A 483 -10.23 -29.20 -42.87
N ASP A 484 -9.10 -29.89 -42.69
CA ASP A 484 -7.82 -29.89 -43.40
C ASP A 484 -6.99 -28.61 -43.45
N LYS A 485 -5.69 -28.78 -43.18
CA LYS A 485 -4.69 -27.72 -43.05
C LYS A 485 -4.79 -26.70 -44.20
N PRO A 486 -4.65 -25.41 -43.90
CA PRO A 486 -4.20 -24.82 -42.64
C PRO A 486 -5.37 -24.27 -41.81
N ASN A 487 -6.37 -25.10 -41.52
CA ASN A 487 -7.41 -24.76 -40.56
C ASN A 487 -6.94 -25.05 -39.12
N LEU A 488 -7.01 -24.03 -38.25
CA LEU A 488 -6.87 -24.18 -36.80
C LEU A 488 -8.10 -24.89 -36.26
N ASP A 489 -7.91 -26.00 -35.56
CA ASP A 489 -9.02 -26.76 -34.97
C ASP A 489 -9.32 -26.28 -33.55
N PHE A 490 -10.16 -25.25 -33.45
CA PHE A 490 -10.66 -24.73 -32.18
C PHE A 490 -11.62 -25.69 -31.45
N SER A 491 -12.06 -26.79 -32.09
CA SER A 491 -12.98 -27.73 -31.44
C SER A 491 -12.37 -28.38 -30.20
N THR A 492 -11.04 -28.52 -30.18
CA THR A 492 -10.27 -29.03 -29.04
C THR A 492 -10.36 -28.16 -27.77
N ILE A 493 -10.73 -26.88 -27.90
CA ILE A 493 -10.85 -25.94 -26.77
C ILE A 493 -12.32 -25.82 -26.31
N THR A 494 -13.29 -26.37 -27.04
CA THR A 494 -14.72 -26.24 -26.72
C THR A 494 -15.04 -26.77 -25.31
N VAL A 495 -14.44 -27.89 -24.91
CA VAL A 495 -14.64 -28.48 -23.58
C VAL A 495 -14.13 -27.55 -22.48
N GLU A 496 -12.98 -26.91 -22.69
CA GLU A 496 -12.39 -25.96 -21.74
C GLU A 496 -13.25 -24.69 -21.63
N LEU A 497 -13.79 -24.21 -22.76
CA LEU A 497 -14.67 -23.05 -22.78
C LEU A 497 -16.04 -23.36 -22.16
N ASP A 498 -16.52 -24.59 -22.26
CA ASP A 498 -17.81 -25.05 -21.72
C ASP A 498 -17.80 -25.30 -20.21
N GLU A 499 -16.63 -25.39 -19.59
CA GLU A 499 -16.53 -25.50 -18.15
C GLU A 499 -16.98 -24.22 -17.44
N VAL A 500 -17.79 -24.37 -16.39
CA VAL A 500 -18.21 -23.28 -15.50
C VAL A 500 -17.62 -23.54 -14.11
N LEU A 501 -16.78 -22.63 -13.64
CA LEU A 501 -16.24 -22.67 -12.29
C LEU A 501 -17.27 -22.13 -11.30
N ASN A 502 -17.50 -22.85 -10.20
CA ASN A 502 -18.39 -22.43 -9.13
C ASN A 502 -17.78 -22.79 -7.78
N VAL A 503 -17.52 -21.79 -6.95
CA VAL A 503 -16.96 -21.96 -5.60
C VAL A 503 -18.10 -21.99 -4.60
N ALA A 504 -18.20 -23.07 -3.83
CA ALA A 504 -19.27 -23.24 -2.84
C ALA A 504 -19.07 -22.34 -1.61
N ASP A 505 -20.17 -21.87 -1.01
CA ASP A 505 -20.16 -20.97 0.15
C ASP A 505 -19.60 -21.63 1.42
N ASP A 506 -19.65 -22.95 1.50
CA ASP A 506 -19.23 -23.77 2.64
C ASP A 506 -17.86 -24.44 2.43
N SER A 507 -17.06 -23.95 1.46
CA SER A 507 -15.72 -24.51 1.23
C SER A 507 -14.83 -24.32 2.46
N ASP A 508 -14.06 -25.34 2.79
CA ASP A 508 -13.04 -25.32 3.84
C ASP A 508 -11.64 -25.06 3.26
N PHE A 509 -10.62 -25.11 4.11
CA PHE A 509 -9.24 -24.90 3.69
C PHE A 509 -8.81 -25.85 2.59
N ASP A 510 -9.11 -27.15 2.70
CA ASP A 510 -8.61 -28.16 1.77
C ASP A 510 -9.24 -27.96 0.38
N VAL A 511 -10.51 -27.57 0.34
CA VAL A 511 -11.20 -27.17 -0.89
C VAL A 511 -10.60 -25.90 -1.47
N CYS A 512 -10.37 -24.86 -0.67
CA CYS A 512 -9.74 -23.62 -1.11
C CYS A 512 -8.29 -23.84 -1.60
N GLN A 513 -7.54 -24.73 -0.96
CA GLN A 513 -6.20 -25.12 -1.39
C GLN A 513 -6.25 -25.84 -2.75
N THR A 514 -7.23 -26.71 -2.97
CA THR A 514 -7.47 -27.34 -4.28
C THR A 514 -7.79 -26.30 -5.35
N TRP A 515 -8.56 -25.26 -5.01
CA TRP A 515 -8.81 -24.13 -5.92
C TRP A 515 -7.55 -23.36 -6.30
N ASN A 516 -6.57 -23.22 -5.40
CA ASN A 516 -5.30 -22.56 -5.71
C ASN A 516 -4.54 -23.27 -6.84
N GLU A 517 -4.52 -24.61 -6.82
CA GLU A 517 -3.96 -25.40 -7.92
C GLU A 517 -4.82 -25.27 -9.19
N ARG A 518 -6.14 -25.33 -9.02
CA ARG A 518 -7.10 -25.25 -10.12
C ARG A 518 -7.18 -23.87 -10.77
N PHE A 519 -6.80 -22.77 -10.13
CA PHE A 519 -6.80 -21.48 -10.83
C PHE A 519 -5.55 -21.29 -11.70
N ASN A 520 -4.43 -21.92 -11.33
CA ASN A 520 -3.20 -21.85 -12.11
C ASN A 520 -3.28 -22.66 -13.41
N GLN A 521 -3.89 -23.87 -13.39
CA GLN A 521 -3.87 -24.74 -14.58
C GLN A 521 -4.74 -24.31 -15.78
N PRO A 522 -6.00 -23.87 -15.62
CA PRO A 522 -6.91 -23.57 -16.73
C PRO A 522 -6.49 -22.32 -17.49
N VAL A 523 -6.12 -21.24 -16.78
CA VAL A 523 -5.75 -20.01 -17.49
C VAL A 523 -4.43 -20.21 -18.24
N GLU A 524 -3.42 -20.84 -17.64
CA GLU A 524 -2.15 -21.12 -18.31
C GLU A 524 -2.30 -22.04 -19.52
N LYS A 525 -3.12 -23.10 -19.44
CA LYS A 525 -3.40 -23.99 -20.58
C LYS A 525 -4.04 -23.23 -21.73
N LEU A 526 -5.02 -22.38 -21.42
CA LEU A 526 -5.74 -21.61 -22.43
C LEU A 526 -4.83 -20.55 -23.09
N PHE A 527 -3.95 -19.89 -22.33
CA PHE A 527 -2.91 -19.00 -22.87
C PHE A 527 -1.93 -19.75 -23.79
N ALA A 528 -1.37 -20.88 -23.33
CA ALA A 528 -0.40 -21.65 -24.09
C ALA A 528 -0.96 -22.17 -25.42
N LEU A 529 -2.22 -22.61 -25.44
CA LEU A 529 -2.89 -23.07 -26.67
C LEU A 529 -3.00 -21.95 -27.71
N ILE A 530 -3.23 -20.71 -27.28
CA ILE A 530 -3.41 -19.58 -28.19
C ILE A 530 -2.08 -19.10 -28.75
N GLU A 531 -1.03 -19.04 -27.92
CA GLU A 531 0.33 -18.79 -28.40
C GLU A 531 0.74 -19.81 -29.46
N GLN A 532 0.44 -21.09 -29.22
CA GLN A 532 0.69 -22.15 -30.19
C GLN A 532 -0.07 -21.92 -31.52
N TYR A 533 -1.36 -21.59 -31.45
CA TYR A 533 -2.16 -21.32 -32.65
C TYR A 533 -1.72 -20.07 -33.42
N GLN A 534 -1.22 -19.04 -32.72
CA GLN A 534 -0.59 -17.89 -33.35
C GLN A 534 0.64 -18.28 -34.14
N ALA A 535 1.57 -19.02 -33.52
CA ALA A 535 2.79 -19.48 -34.18
C ALA A 535 2.48 -20.32 -35.44
N ASP A 536 1.49 -21.23 -35.34
CA ASP A 536 1.06 -22.06 -36.46
C ASP A 536 0.42 -21.23 -37.59
N SER A 537 -0.41 -20.24 -37.23
CA SER A 537 -1.03 -19.33 -38.20
C SER A 537 -0.01 -18.46 -38.93
N GLU A 538 0.99 -17.92 -38.23
CA GLU A 538 2.04 -17.08 -38.82
C GLU A 538 2.92 -17.87 -39.79
N LYS A 539 3.30 -19.09 -39.39
CA LYS A 539 4.05 -20.01 -40.24
C LYS A 539 3.29 -20.35 -41.52
N ALA A 540 2.00 -20.69 -41.41
CA ALA A 540 1.17 -20.99 -42.57
C ALA A 540 1.03 -19.78 -43.52
N LEU A 541 0.95 -18.57 -42.99
CA LEU A 541 0.94 -17.32 -43.77
C LEU A 541 2.26 -17.08 -44.50
N ALA A 542 3.40 -17.34 -43.85
CA ALA A 542 4.71 -17.24 -44.46
C ALA A 542 4.87 -18.25 -45.61
N ASP A 543 4.50 -19.51 -45.37
CA ASP A 543 4.53 -20.58 -46.38
C ASP A 543 3.63 -20.25 -47.57
N CYS A 544 2.42 -19.75 -47.32
CA CYS A 544 1.49 -19.33 -48.36
C CYS A 544 2.07 -18.19 -49.23
N LYS A 545 2.75 -17.22 -48.62
CA LYS A 545 3.44 -16.12 -49.34
C LYS A 545 4.64 -16.63 -50.15
N ALA A 546 5.41 -17.57 -49.60
CA ALA A 546 6.54 -18.19 -50.30
C ALA A 546 6.06 -19.00 -51.52
N GLN A 547 4.99 -19.78 -51.36
CA GLN A 547 4.34 -20.50 -52.46
C GLN A 547 3.83 -19.54 -53.55
N ALA A 548 3.20 -18.41 -53.16
CA ALA A 548 2.74 -17.40 -54.12
C ALA A 548 3.91 -16.78 -54.92
N LYS A 549 5.09 -16.62 -54.31
CA LYS A 549 6.30 -16.15 -54.98
C LYS A 549 6.85 -17.21 -55.94
N ALA A 550 6.98 -18.46 -55.47
CA ALA A 550 7.46 -19.57 -56.29
C ALA A 550 6.55 -19.83 -57.51
N LEU A 551 5.22 -19.71 -57.34
CA LEU A 551 4.25 -19.84 -58.43
C LEU A 551 4.52 -18.83 -59.55
N LYS A 552 4.81 -17.56 -59.22
CA LYS A 552 5.12 -16.48 -60.19
C LYS A 552 6.40 -16.73 -60.99
N GLU A 553 7.33 -17.51 -60.45
CA GLU A 553 8.62 -17.83 -61.07
C GLU A 553 8.57 -19.16 -61.86
N SER A 554 7.46 -19.91 -61.80
CA SER A 554 7.31 -21.21 -62.47
C SER A 554 7.02 -21.10 -63.96
N LYS A 555 7.47 -22.09 -64.75
CA LYS A 555 7.17 -22.26 -66.18
C LYS A 555 6.09 -23.34 -66.41
N GLU A 556 5.02 -23.32 -65.61
CA GLU A 556 3.90 -24.27 -65.72
C GLU A 556 2.91 -23.89 -66.84
N ASP A 557 2.09 -24.85 -67.27
CA ASP A 557 0.99 -24.60 -68.22
C ASP A 557 -0.03 -23.59 -67.67
N LYS A 558 -0.50 -22.66 -68.52
CA LYS A 558 -1.34 -21.51 -68.12
C LYS A 558 -2.57 -21.90 -67.31
N ALA A 559 -3.23 -23.01 -67.67
CA ALA A 559 -4.42 -23.49 -66.97
C ALA A 559 -4.12 -24.03 -65.55
N GLN A 560 -2.95 -24.66 -65.34
CA GLN A 560 -2.53 -25.12 -64.02
C GLN A 560 -2.08 -23.96 -63.13
N PHE A 561 -1.37 -22.98 -63.72
CA PHE A 561 -0.96 -21.76 -63.03
C PHE A 561 -2.17 -20.98 -62.49
N ASP A 562 -3.16 -20.70 -63.34
CA ASP A 562 -4.36 -19.93 -62.94
C ASP A 562 -5.15 -20.64 -61.82
N LYS A 563 -5.21 -21.97 -61.83
CA LYS A 563 -5.85 -22.78 -60.79
C LYS A 563 -5.11 -22.64 -59.45
N LYS A 564 -3.80 -22.87 -59.41
CA LYS A 564 -2.99 -22.78 -58.18
C LYS A 564 -2.96 -21.36 -57.59
N VAL A 565 -2.96 -20.34 -58.44
CA VAL A 565 -3.05 -18.94 -57.99
C VAL A 565 -4.39 -18.65 -57.32
N LYS A 566 -5.50 -19.19 -57.85
CA LYS A 566 -6.84 -19.04 -57.25
C LYS A 566 -6.92 -19.75 -55.89
N GLU A 567 -6.41 -20.98 -55.81
CA GLU A 567 -6.35 -21.77 -54.58
C GLU A 567 -5.51 -21.07 -53.50
N ASN A 568 -4.32 -20.58 -53.84
CA ASN A 568 -3.45 -19.86 -52.91
C ASN A 568 -4.08 -18.53 -52.44
N LYS A 569 -4.81 -17.81 -53.32
CA LYS A 569 -5.54 -16.58 -52.95
C LYS A 569 -6.68 -16.87 -51.96
N GLN A 570 -7.39 -17.99 -52.13
CA GLN A 570 -8.44 -18.42 -51.22
C GLN A 570 -7.84 -18.82 -49.86
N LEU A 571 -6.76 -19.60 -49.88
CA LEU A 571 -5.99 -19.98 -48.69
C LEU A 571 -5.51 -18.77 -47.89
N LYS A 572 -4.94 -17.78 -48.58
CA LYS A 572 -4.49 -16.54 -47.95
C LYS A 572 -5.63 -15.78 -47.27
N LYS A 573 -6.79 -15.67 -47.91
CA LYS A 573 -7.97 -14.99 -47.34
C LYS A 573 -8.42 -15.65 -46.04
N GLN A 574 -8.39 -16.98 -45.99
CA GLN A 574 -8.74 -17.77 -44.81
C GLN A 574 -7.71 -17.58 -43.69
N LEU A 575 -6.41 -17.65 -44.00
CA LEU A 575 -5.35 -17.41 -43.03
C LEU A 575 -5.36 -15.98 -42.47
N ASP A 576 -5.67 -14.97 -43.31
CA ASP A 576 -5.86 -13.59 -42.86
C ASP A 576 -7.05 -13.45 -41.90
N ALA A 577 -8.11 -14.25 -42.07
CA ALA A 577 -9.24 -14.30 -41.15
C ALA A 577 -8.87 -14.99 -39.82
N ASN A 578 -8.13 -16.10 -39.86
CA ASN A 578 -7.62 -16.79 -38.67
C ASN A 578 -6.73 -15.86 -37.83
N SER A 579 -5.84 -15.11 -38.49
CA SER A 579 -4.98 -14.13 -37.82
C SER A 579 -5.79 -13.03 -37.12
N LYS A 580 -6.88 -12.54 -37.72
CA LYS A 580 -7.76 -11.54 -37.09
C LYS A 580 -8.52 -12.10 -35.88
N LEU A 581 -9.01 -13.34 -35.99
CA LEU A 581 -9.68 -14.03 -34.89
C LEU A 581 -8.73 -14.22 -33.71
N LEU A 582 -7.53 -14.76 -33.96
CA LEU A 582 -6.50 -14.95 -32.95
C LEU A 582 -6.10 -13.63 -32.29
N LYS A 583 -5.98 -12.53 -33.04
CA LYS A 583 -5.73 -11.19 -32.46
C LYS A 583 -6.84 -10.76 -31.51
N SER A 584 -8.09 -11.03 -31.86
CA SER A 584 -9.25 -10.67 -31.03
C SER A 584 -9.30 -11.50 -29.76
N LEU A 585 -9.05 -12.81 -29.85
CA LEU A 585 -8.89 -13.68 -28.69
C LEU A 585 -7.76 -13.16 -27.80
N THR A 586 -6.55 -12.97 -28.35
CA THR A 586 -5.39 -12.49 -27.59
C THR A 586 -5.62 -11.15 -26.90
N ALA A 587 -6.39 -10.24 -27.51
CA ALA A 587 -6.78 -8.99 -26.86
C ALA A 587 -7.61 -9.25 -25.60
N ALA A 588 -8.69 -10.04 -25.71
CA ALA A 588 -9.51 -10.44 -24.56
C ALA A 588 -8.67 -11.15 -23.49
N PHE A 589 -7.83 -12.10 -23.90
CA PHE A 589 -6.90 -12.80 -23.00
C PHE A 589 -5.99 -11.86 -22.22
N ASN A 590 -5.36 -10.91 -22.89
CA ASN A 590 -4.44 -9.98 -22.23
C ASN A 590 -5.16 -9.05 -21.25
N GLU A 591 -6.39 -8.65 -21.54
CA GLU A 591 -7.24 -7.85 -20.66
C GLU A 591 -7.56 -8.61 -19.37
N HIS A 592 -8.16 -9.80 -19.49
CA HIS A 592 -8.48 -10.66 -18.34
C HIS A 592 -7.22 -11.13 -17.59
N LYS A 593 -6.10 -11.37 -18.28
CA LYS A 593 -4.82 -11.71 -17.66
C LYS A 593 -4.32 -10.59 -16.75
N ALA A 594 -4.45 -9.35 -17.20
CA ALA A 594 -4.04 -8.20 -16.41
C ALA A 594 -4.89 -8.06 -15.14
N LEU A 595 -6.19 -8.33 -15.26
CA LEU A 595 -7.14 -8.30 -14.15
C LEU A 595 -6.85 -9.42 -13.12
N LEU A 596 -6.69 -10.66 -13.59
CA LEU A 596 -6.45 -11.84 -12.76
C LEU A 596 -5.07 -11.89 -12.09
N LYS A 597 -4.05 -11.22 -12.66
CA LYS A 597 -2.67 -11.32 -12.18
C LYS A 597 -2.54 -11.00 -10.68
N GLN A 598 -3.17 -9.92 -10.24
CA GLN A 598 -3.09 -9.51 -8.84
C GLN A 598 -3.98 -10.38 -7.94
N GLU A 599 -5.18 -10.75 -8.40
CA GLU A 599 -6.12 -11.56 -7.62
C GLU A 599 -5.58 -12.96 -7.33
N LEU A 600 -4.95 -13.61 -8.32
CA LEU A 600 -4.30 -14.90 -8.14
C LEU A 600 -3.13 -14.81 -7.15
N ALA A 601 -2.36 -13.72 -7.21
CA ALA A 601 -1.27 -13.48 -6.27
C ALA A 601 -1.80 -13.25 -4.84
N ASP A 602 -2.85 -12.44 -4.68
CA ASP A 602 -3.50 -12.17 -3.40
C ASP A 602 -4.17 -13.44 -2.83
N TYR A 603 -4.79 -14.27 -3.66
CA TYR A 603 -5.36 -15.56 -3.28
C TYR A 603 -4.28 -16.55 -2.83
N LYS A 604 -3.19 -16.68 -3.60
CA LYS A 604 -2.07 -17.55 -3.21
C LYS A 604 -1.46 -17.12 -1.88
N GLN A 605 -1.25 -15.81 -1.69
CA GLN A 605 -0.75 -15.27 -0.42
C GLN A 605 -1.74 -15.58 0.71
N ARG A 606 -3.04 -15.41 0.49
CA ARG A 606 -4.07 -15.71 1.49
C ARG A 606 -4.04 -17.16 1.95
N ILE A 607 -3.96 -18.11 1.02
CA ILE A 607 -3.87 -19.54 1.33
C ILE A 607 -2.59 -19.85 2.11
N GLN A 608 -1.47 -19.23 1.75
CA GLN A 608 -0.20 -19.38 2.48
C GLN A 608 -0.30 -18.84 3.92
N ASP A 609 -0.91 -17.66 4.10
CA ASP A 609 -1.08 -17.06 5.42
C ASP A 609 -2.02 -17.88 6.30
N TRP A 610 -3.09 -18.44 5.72
CA TRP A 610 -4.02 -19.32 6.41
C TRP A 610 -3.37 -20.65 6.79
N SER A 611 -2.60 -21.27 5.88
CA SER A 611 -1.81 -22.49 6.17
C SER A 611 -0.88 -22.25 7.35
N SER A 612 -0.11 -21.16 7.31
CA SER A 612 0.82 -20.79 8.37
C SER A 612 0.13 -20.65 9.73
N LEU A 613 -1.06 -20.05 9.79
CA LEU A 613 -1.82 -19.97 11.04
C LEU A 613 -2.23 -21.35 11.56
N ARG A 614 -2.73 -22.23 10.68
CA ARG A 614 -3.16 -23.59 11.05
C ARG A 614 -2.01 -24.46 11.52
N ASP A 615 -0.88 -24.41 10.81
CA ASP A 615 0.31 -25.20 11.11
C ASP A 615 0.93 -24.80 12.45
N ASN A 616 0.96 -23.49 12.73
CA ASN A 616 1.49 -22.94 13.97
C ASN A 616 0.53 -23.11 15.16
N PHE A 617 -0.78 -23.19 14.93
CA PHE A 617 -1.82 -23.27 15.98
C PHE A 617 -2.91 -24.31 15.65
N PRO A 618 -2.59 -25.62 15.62
CA PRO A 618 -3.48 -26.67 15.11
C PRO A 618 -4.72 -26.95 15.97
N ASN A 619 -4.76 -26.45 17.21
CA ASN A 619 -5.89 -26.61 18.14
C ASN A 619 -6.69 -25.30 18.31
N ASP A 620 -6.48 -24.31 17.46
CA ASP A 620 -7.08 -22.97 17.56
C ASP A 620 -6.81 -22.26 18.90
N GLN A 621 -5.70 -22.62 19.54
CA GLN A 621 -5.26 -22.07 20.82
C GLN A 621 -3.82 -21.60 20.70
N TYR A 622 -3.47 -20.60 21.49
CA TYR A 622 -2.09 -20.14 21.58
C TYR A 622 -1.16 -21.26 22.08
N GLN A 623 0.01 -21.35 21.45
CA GLN A 623 1.17 -22.08 21.94
C GLN A 623 2.42 -21.31 21.54
N ASP A 624 3.52 -21.51 22.28
CA ASP A 624 4.82 -21.01 21.84
C ASP A 624 5.22 -21.73 20.54
N VAL A 625 5.70 -20.98 19.55
CA VAL A 625 6.08 -21.49 18.24
C VAL A 625 7.53 -21.10 17.98
N GLU A 626 8.40 -22.10 17.86
CA GLU A 626 9.82 -21.91 17.60
C GLU A 626 10.05 -21.08 16.32
N GLY A 627 10.86 -20.03 16.43
CA GLY A 627 11.13 -19.08 15.37
C GLY A 627 10.01 -18.09 15.04
N LEU A 628 8.84 -18.12 15.69
CA LEU A 628 7.74 -17.18 15.47
C LEU A 628 7.28 -16.42 16.71
N CYS A 629 6.82 -17.09 17.77
CA CYS A 629 6.37 -16.38 18.97
C CYS A 629 6.58 -17.15 20.29
N LYS A 630 6.80 -16.41 21.37
CA LYS A 630 6.92 -16.95 22.74
C LYS A 630 6.44 -15.95 23.77
N ILE A 631 5.70 -16.41 24.79
CA ILE A 631 5.44 -15.60 25.99
C ILE A 631 6.59 -15.79 26.99
N VAL A 632 7.25 -14.70 27.37
CA VAL A 632 8.38 -14.72 28.30
C VAL A 632 8.02 -14.04 29.61
N SER A 633 8.58 -14.52 30.71
CA SER A 633 8.40 -13.91 32.02
C SER A 633 9.39 -12.77 32.24
N ARG A 634 9.06 -11.83 33.15
CA ARG A 634 10.01 -10.79 33.59
C ARG A 634 11.32 -11.39 34.11
N ASP A 635 11.25 -12.51 34.83
CA ASP A 635 12.43 -13.19 35.37
C ASP A 635 13.32 -13.74 34.25
N GLU A 636 12.74 -14.33 33.20
CA GLU A 636 13.48 -14.79 32.02
C GLU A 636 14.14 -13.61 31.27
N VAL A 637 13.47 -12.45 31.24
CA VAL A 637 14.03 -11.21 30.68
C VAL A 637 15.18 -10.67 31.53
N GLU A 638 15.07 -10.73 32.86
CA GLU A 638 16.15 -10.36 33.79
C GLU A 638 17.38 -11.26 33.61
N GLU A 639 17.18 -12.59 33.50
CA GLU A 639 18.24 -13.56 33.21
C GLU A 639 18.96 -13.26 31.87
N ASN A 640 18.24 -12.68 30.91
CA ASN A 640 18.75 -12.25 29.61
C ASN A 640 19.26 -10.80 29.59
N ASP A 641 19.64 -10.27 30.76
CA ASP A 641 20.21 -8.94 30.94
C ASP A 641 19.27 -7.80 30.50
N TYR A 642 17.98 -8.02 30.66
CA TYR A 642 16.88 -7.18 30.18
C TYR A 642 16.86 -6.99 28.67
N SER A 643 17.50 -7.84 27.87
CA SER A 643 17.38 -7.78 26.40
C SER A 643 15.94 -8.02 25.98
N LEU A 644 15.43 -7.22 25.05
CA LEU A 644 14.08 -7.37 24.49
C LEU A 644 14.12 -7.85 23.04
N THR A 645 15.21 -8.48 22.60
CA THR A 645 15.34 -9.00 21.23
C THR A 645 14.59 -10.34 21.10
N PRO A 646 13.48 -10.43 20.34
CA PRO A 646 12.66 -11.65 20.25
C PRO A 646 13.46 -12.91 19.90
N GLY A 647 14.36 -12.83 18.91
CA GLY A 647 15.16 -13.98 18.47
C GLY A 647 16.03 -14.65 19.56
N ARG A 648 16.25 -14.03 20.73
CA ARG A 648 16.89 -14.68 21.88
C ARG A 648 15.97 -15.67 22.60
N TYR A 649 14.67 -15.45 22.53
CA TYR A 649 13.65 -16.19 23.27
C TYR A 649 12.95 -17.24 22.41
N VAL A 650 12.66 -16.88 21.16
CA VAL A 650 11.85 -17.73 20.27
C VAL A 650 12.69 -18.80 19.56
N GLY A 651 14.01 -18.69 19.57
CA GLY A 651 14.90 -19.60 18.83
C GLY A 651 15.01 -19.25 17.34
N TYR A 652 15.54 -20.18 16.54
CA TYR A 652 15.72 -20.01 15.10
C TYR A 652 15.15 -21.23 14.37
N SER A 653 14.10 -21.02 13.57
CA SER A 653 13.63 -22.04 12.64
C SER A 653 14.49 -21.98 11.36
N ILE A 654 15.14 -23.10 11.02
CA ILE A 654 15.82 -23.23 9.73
C ILE A 654 14.74 -23.51 8.69
N GLN A 655 14.24 -22.47 8.03
CA GLN A 655 13.47 -22.65 6.80
C GLN A 655 14.45 -22.77 5.63
N ILE A 656 14.64 -24.00 5.15
CA ILE A 656 15.33 -24.25 3.89
C ILE A 656 14.29 -24.06 2.79
N ASP A 657 14.46 -23.02 1.97
CA ASP A 657 13.68 -22.90 0.75
C ASP A 657 14.15 -23.99 -0.23
N GLU A 658 13.37 -25.08 -0.33
CA GLU A 658 13.66 -26.20 -1.24
C GLU A 658 13.45 -25.83 -2.72
N ASP A 659 12.69 -24.75 -3.00
CA ASP A 659 12.41 -24.26 -4.35
C ASP A 659 13.43 -23.19 -4.82
N PHE A 660 14.25 -22.65 -3.90
CA PHE A 660 15.31 -21.71 -4.26
C PHE A 660 16.47 -22.42 -4.96
N ASP A 661 16.61 -22.18 -6.27
CA ASP A 661 17.74 -22.68 -7.05
C ASP A 661 19.03 -21.90 -6.71
N TYR A 662 19.69 -22.32 -5.62
CA TYR A 662 20.97 -21.78 -5.17
C TYR A 662 22.04 -21.85 -6.26
N GLN A 663 22.01 -22.86 -7.13
CA GLN A 663 23.01 -23.02 -8.19
C GLN A 663 22.83 -21.95 -9.27
N LYS A 664 21.59 -21.69 -9.67
CA LYS A 664 21.28 -20.61 -10.62
C LYS A 664 21.65 -19.25 -10.04
N ARG A 665 21.25 -18.94 -8.81
CA ARG A 665 21.56 -17.63 -8.21
C ARG A 665 23.06 -17.42 -8.02
N MET A 666 23.79 -18.44 -7.59
CA MET A 666 25.24 -18.37 -7.47
C MET A 666 25.92 -18.16 -8.83
N SER A 667 25.40 -18.81 -9.88
CA SER A 667 25.91 -18.63 -11.26
C SER A 667 25.66 -17.21 -11.79
N GLU A 668 24.48 -16.63 -11.52
CA GLU A 668 24.17 -15.23 -11.84
C GLU A 668 25.12 -14.27 -11.13
N ILE A 669 25.34 -14.45 -9.82
CA ILE A 669 26.26 -13.63 -9.03
C ILE A 669 27.69 -13.73 -9.55
N LEU A 670 28.17 -14.94 -9.88
CA LEU A 670 29.49 -15.14 -10.46
C LEU A 670 29.63 -14.43 -11.82
N SER A 671 28.56 -14.42 -12.63
CA SER A 671 28.53 -13.70 -13.91
C SER A 671 28.58 -12.18 -13.71
N GLU A 672 27.79 -11.64 -12.78
CA GLU A 672 27.82 -10.21 -12.44
C GLU A 672 29.18 -9.79 -11.88
N LEU A 673 29.77 -10.60 -11.00
CA LEU A 673 31.08 -10.33 -10.42
C LEU A 673 32.19 -10.37 -11.48
N GLY A 674 32.07 -11.28 -12.46
CA GLY A 674 32.93 -11.30 -13.65
C GLY A 674 32.83 -10.00 -14.45
N SER A 675 31.61 -9.57 -14.77
CA SER A 675 31.37 -8.31 -15.51
C SER A 675 31.93 -7.10 -14.78
N LEU A 676 31.71 -7.00 -13.47
CA LEU A 676 32.22 -5.90 -12.65
C LEU A 676 33.75 -5.90 -12.60
N ASN A 677 34.38 -7.08 -12.56
CA ASN A 677 35.82 -7.20 -12.57
C ASN A 677 36.42 -6.79 -13.93
N ASP A 678 35.77 -7.15 -15.03
CA ASP A 678 36.16 -6.71 -16.39
C ASP A 678 36.03 -5.19 -16.55
N GLU A 679 34.96 -4.60 -16.02
CA GLU A 679 34.75 -3.16 -16.03
C GLU A 679 35.78 -2.43 -15.16
N ALA A 680 36.09 -2.96 -13.98
CA ALA A 680 37.16 -2.44 -13.12
C ALA A 680 38.54 -2.51 -13.81
N ASN A 681 38.85 -3.61 -14.50
CA ASN A 681 40.09 -3.76 -15.24
C ASN A 681 40.18 -2.78 -16.42
N ASN A 682 39.08 -2.56 -17.14
CA ASN A 682 39.02 -1.56 -18.21
C ASN A 682 39.25 -0.14 -17.68
N LEU A 683 38.63 0.22 -16.55
CA LEU A 683 38.87 1.51 -15.89
C LEU A 683 40.33 1.65 -15.45
N LEU A 684 40.93 0.59 -14.90
CA LEU A 684 42.34 0.55 -14.53
C LEU A 684 43.26 0.79 -15.74
N ASN A 685 42.97 0.15 -16.88
CA ASN A 685 43.71 0.35 -18.12
C ASN A 685 43.57 1.78 -18.64
N GLN A 686 42.36 2.36 -18.59
CA GLN A 686 42.13 3.76 -18.96
C GLN A 686 42.92 4.72 -18.07
N ILE A 687 43.00 4.46 -16.76
CA ILE A 687 43.82 5.24 -15.83
C ILE A 687 45.32 5.13 -16.18
N GLN A 688 45.79 3.93 -16.56
CA GLN A 688 47.19 3.71 -16.96
C GLN A 688 47.55 4.36 -18.30
N GLU A 689 46.57 4.57 -19.20
CA GLU A 689 46.76 5.24 -20.48
C GLU A 689 46.81 6.77 -20.36
N VAL A 690 46.32 7.35 -19.26
CA VAL A 690 46.46 8.77 -18.96
C VAL A 690 47.92 9.06 -18.58
N LYS A 691 48.72 9.50 -19.55
CA LYS A 691 50.03 10.10 -19.28
C LYS A 691 49.84 11.44 -18.58
N ILE A 692 50.20 11.49 -17.30
CA ILE A 692 50.27 12.70 -16.48
C ILE A 692 51.39 13.62 -16.97
#